data_AF-A0A6P5SEI7-F1
#
_entry.id   AF-A0A6P5SEI7-F1
#
_cell.length_a   1.000
_cell.length_b   1.000
_cell.length_c   1.000
_cell.angle_alpha   90.00
_cell.angle_beta   90.00
_cell.angle_gamma   90.00
#
_symmetry.space_group_name_H-M   'P 1'
#
loop_
_entity.id
_entity.type
_entity.pdbx_description
1 polymer ?
#
loop_
_entity_poly.entity_id
_entity_poly.type
_entity_poly.pdbx_seq_one_letter_code
_entity_poly.pdbx_strand_id
1 'polypeptide(L)'
;MQSSGNVGGGRKCFWGFRSLIQRKQVDSVHVRSEGHHQLARKLSVTDLIAIGVGATIGAGVYVLVGTVAREHAGPALTISFLIAGIAAALSAFCYAELACRCPSAGSAYHYSYICVGEGVAWLVGWALILEYTIGGAAVARGITPNMALFFGGVDKLPAILAPHTIPVFGIVVDPCAAVLVLIVTFLLCTGIKESSLVQMIVTSVNVSVMLFIMIAGGYLGFKTGWVGYELPSGYFPFGINGMFAGSAVVFFSYIGFDSVTSTVEEVKNPQRDLPLGIGIALFICCILYMFVSFVITGLVPYYALDPDTPISSVFASYGLQWAVYIITTGAVTALFASLLGSLLAQPRILMAMARDGLLPSFFSDINKNTQVPVKSTVTTGIFAAVLAFFMDVSQLAGMVSVGTLFAFTTAAVSVLILRYVPPDEVPLSSSLQESIKSESLRFGPNIQETDSKILQNPSGSSENNSRYLQEIGEASLGYPLIQKSIPRENQNEQTRRKIAAWTITFLCIGVFIFAFAASAQGLSSILRFTVCGVCGALLLCCLIVLTCIDQDDGRHSFGHTGGFTCPFVPFLPAACILINTYLLIDLGAATWIRVSIWFAIGAVVYLFYGRSHSSLFNAVYVPSAYADEMYRSSSD
;
A
#
# COMPACT_ATOMS: atom_id res chain seq x y z
N MET A 1 17.86 58.62 9.54
CA MET A 1 17.04 57.79 10.44
C MET A 1 15.80 57.32 9.69
N GLN A 2 15.91 56.23 8.92
CA GLN A 2 14.87 55.23 8.66
C GLN A 2 15.36 54.24 7.61
N SER A 3 15.19 52.97 7.96
CA SER A 3 15.76 51.76 7.40
C SER A 3 15.04 51.32 6.12
N SER A 4 15.80 50.97 5.07
CA SER A 4 15.34 50.13 3.97
C SER A 4 15.22 48.68 4.45
N GLY A 5 13.99 48.26 4.76
CA GLY A 5 13.64 46.89 5.11
C GLY A 5 13.42 46.04 3.87
N ASN A 6 14.34 45.11 3.66
CA ASN A 6 14.36 44.06 2.64
C ASN A 6 13.14 43.11 2.76
N VAL A 7 12.11 43.26 1.92
CA VAL A 7 10.96 42.33 1.82
C VAL A 7 11.10 41.50 0.53
N GLY A 8 12.11 40.64 0.49
CA GLY A 8 12.36 39.72 -0.64
C GLY A 8 12.36 38.22 -0.29
N GLY A 9 12.30 37.86 1.00
CA GLY A 9 12.56 36.47 1.43
C GLY A 9 11.34 35.56 1.63
N GLY A 10 10.12 36.11 1.76
CA GLY A 10 8.97 35.35 2.29
C GLY A 10 8.16 34.52 1.29
N ARG A 11 8.17 34.84 -0.01
CA ARG A 11 7.24 34.22 -0.98
C ARG A 11 7.68 32.85 -1.51
N LYS A 12 8.98 32.53 -1.52
CA LYS A 12 9.48 31.22 -2.01
C LYS A 12 9.17 30.05 -1.06
N CYS A 13 9.10 30.30 0.25
CA CYS A 13 8.82 29.25 1.24
C CYS A 13 7.34 28.82 1.22
N PHE A 14 6.42 29.79 1.05
CA PHE A 14 4.98 29.53 1.04
C PHE A 14 4.52 28.73 -0.19
N TRP A 15 5.16 28.94 -1.35
CA TRP A 15 4.92 28.15 -2.57
C TRP A 15 5.39 26.70 -2.44
N GLY A 16 6.37 26.43 -1.56
CA GLY A 16 6.89 25.08 -1.35
C GLY A 16 6.00 24.16 -0.53
N PHE A 17 5.20 24.69 0.38
CA PHE A 17 4.21 23.90 1.10
C PHE A 17 2.95 23.64 0.26
N ARG A 18 2.63 24.53 -0.68
CA ARG A 18 1.44 24.37 -1.52
C ARG A 18 1.54 23.18 -2.47
N SER A 19 2.74 22.88 -3.01
CA SER A 19 2.93 21.69 -3.86
C SER A 19 2.71 20.38 -3.10
N LEU A 20 3.05 20.32 -1.80
CA LEU A 20 2.90 19.11 -0.99
C LEU A 20 1.43 18.73 -0.72
N ILE A 21 0.51 19.71 -0.82
CA ILE A 21 -0.90 19.57 -0.48
C ILE A 21 -1.76 19.40 -1.76
N GLN A 22 -1.15 19.48 -2.95
CA GLN A 22 -1.85 19.29 -4.21
C GLN A 22 -2.45 17.89 -4.29
N ARG A 23 -3.76 17.82 -4.58
CA ARG A 23 -4.52 16.57 -4.70
C ARG A 23 -4.79 16.26 -6.17
N LYS A 24 -4.77 14.98 -6.51
CA LYS A 24 -5.09 14.52 -7.87
C LYS A 24 -6.61 14.39 -8.04
N GLN A 25 -7.13 14.77 -9.22
CA GLN A 25 -8.50 14.45 -9.61
C GLN A 25 -8.64 12.94 -9.80
N VAL A 26 -9.76 12.36 -9.38
CA VAL A 26 -10.10 11.00 -9.79
C VAL A 26 -10.47 11.03 -11.26
N ASP A 27 -9.74 10.30 -12.10
CA ASP A 27 -10.02 10.19 -13.52
C ASP A 27 -11.47 9.71 -13.71
N SER A 28 -12.34 10.61 -14.16
CA SER A 28 -13.74 10.27 -14.42
C SER A 28 -13.81 9.41 -15.69
N VAL A 29 -14.83 8.55 -15.78
CA VAL A 29 -15.07 7.67 -16.94
C VAL A 29 -15.03 8.41 -18.28
N HIS A 30 -15.36 9.71 -18.25
CA HIS A 30 -15.51 10.59 -19.40
C HIS A 30 -14.19 11.28 -19.86
N VAL A 31 -13.10 11.23 -19.07
CA VAL A 31 -11.80 11.86 -19.41
C VAL A 31 -10.75 10.80 -19.79
N ARG A 32 -11.17 9.65 -20.32
CA ARG A 32 -10.24 8.70 -20.95
C ARG A 32 -9.75 9.25 -22.29
N SER A 33 -8.77 10.15 -22.23
CA SER A 33 -8.11 10.75 -23.39
C SER A 33 -7.51 9.68 -24.31
N GLU A 34 -7.79 9.81 -25.61
CA GLU A 34 -7.53 8.89 -26.72
C GLU A 34 -6.03 8.70 -27.08
N GLY A 35 -5.08 8.97 -26.17
CA GLY A 35 -3.65 9.08 -26.51
C GLY A 35 -2.66 8.15 -25.78
N HIS A 36 -3.01 7.55 -24.65
CA HIS A 36 -2.06 6.75 -23.85
C HIS A 36 -2.34 5.24 -23.97
N HIS A 37 -1.30 4.46 -24.26
CA HIS A 37 -1.38 2.99 -24.29
C HIS A 37 -1.89 2.46 -22.92
N GLN A 38 -3.03 1.76 -22.93
CA GLN A 38 -3.72 1.28 -21.73
C GLN A 38 -3.36 -0.17 -21.41
N LEU A 39 -3.32 -0.54 -20.13
CA LEU A 39 -3.12 -1.93 -19.72
C LEU A 39 -4.28 -2.82 -20.22
N ALA A 40 -3.98 -4.09 -20.52
CA ALA A 40 -4.97 -5.01 -21.08
C ALA A 40 -5.92 -5.57 -19.99
N ARG A 41 -7.23 -5.34 -20.14
CA ARG A 41 -8.27 -5.89 -19.23
C ARG A 41 -8.52 -7.37 -19.45
N LYS A 42 -7.66 -8.23 -18.89
CA LYS A 42 -7.67 -9.69 -19.11
C LYS A 42 -7.90 -10.53 -17.85
N LEU A 43 -7.84 -9.94 -16.66
CA LEU A 43 -7.94 -10.65 -15.39
C LEU A 43 -9.39 -10.87 -14.95
N SER A 44 -9.68 -12.08 -14.47
CA SER A 44 -10.95 -12.48 -13.85
C SER A 44 -10.80 -12.72 -12.34
N VAL A 45 -11.92 -12.91 -11.63
CA VAL A 45 -11.96 -13.22 -10.19
C VAL A 45 -11.02 -14.36 -9.82
N THR A 46 -10.98 -15.42 -10.61
CA THR A 46 -10.09 -16.57 -10.39
C THR A 46 -8.61 -16.18 -10.39
N ASP A 47 -8.21 -15.37 -11.37
CA ASP A 47 -6.83 -14.88 -11.49
C ASP A 47 -6.48 -14.02 -10.27
N LEU A 48 -7.41 -13.17 -9.82
CA LEU A 48 -7.23 -12.33 -8.63
C LEU A 48 -7.11 -13.14 -7.34
N ILE A 49 -7.89 -14.22 -7.19
CA ILE A 49 -7.77 -15.12 -6.04
C ILE A 49 -6.39 -15.78 -6.05
N ALA A 50 -5.91 -16.28 -7.19
CA ALA A 50 -4.60 -16.92 -7.22
C ALA A 50 -3.43 -15.96 -7.04
N ILE A 51 -3.55 -14.72 -7.53
CA ILE A 51 -2.57 -13.66 -7.25
C ILE A 51 -2.59 -13.33 -5.75
N GLY A 52 -3.76 -13.12 -5.16
CA GLY A 52 -3.88 -12.81 -3.73
C GLY A 52 -3.38 -13.93 -2.82
N VAL A 53 -3.85 -15.16 -3.03
CA VAL A 53 -3.41 -16.34 -2.26
C VAL A 53 -1.93 -16.63 -2.51
N GLY A 54 -1.46 -16.54 -3.75
CA GLY A 54 -0.07 -16.80 -4.09
C GLY A 54 0.91 -15.75 -3.56
N ALA A 55 0.53 -14.48 -3.57
CA ALA A 55 1.31 -13.39 -2.98
C ALA A 55 1.40 -13.53 -1.46
N THR A 56 0.30 -13.93 -0.82
CA THR A 56 0.17 -14.04 0.64
C THR A 56 0.85 -15.31 1.19
N ILE A 57 0.61 -16.48 0.57
CA ILE A 57 1.23 -17.75 0.99
C ILE A 57 2.68 -17.81 0.51
N GLY A 58 3.60 -17.42 1.39
CA GLY A 58 5.04 -17.48 1.14
C GLY A 58 5.85 -17.80 2.38
N ALA A 59 6.90 -17.01 2.63
CA ALA A 59 7.85 -17.23 3.72
C ALA A 59 7.20 -17.19 5.11
N GLY A 60 6.12 -16.43 5.28
CA GLY A 60 5.45 -16.28 6.56
C GLY A 60 4.97 -17.61 7.16
N VAL A 61 4.26 -18.44 6.40
CA VAL A 61 3.75 -19.73 6.93
C VAL A 61 4.82 -20.83 6.96
N TYR A 62 5.72 -20.87 5.97
CA TYR A 62 6.70 -21.95 5.87
C TYR A 62 7.90 -21.77 6.80
N VAL A 63 8.30 -20.54 7.10
CA VAL A 63 9.49 -20.22 7.90
C VAL A 63 9.07 -19.64 9.26
N LEU A 64 8.25 -18.59 9.27
CA LEU A 64 7.98 -17.81 10.48
C LEU A 64 7.18 -18.58 11.54
N VAL A 65 6.39 -19.59 11.14
CA VAL A 65 5.65 -20.47 12.06
C VAL A 65 6.56 -21.12 13.10
N GLY A 66 7.74 -21.59 12.70
CA GLY A 66 8.68 -22.27 13.59
C GLY A 66 9.28 -21.33 14.62
N THR A 67 9.82 -20.21 14.13
CA THR A 67 10.42 -19.17 14.97
C THR A 67 9.41 -18.59 15.96
N VAL A 68 8.20 -18.23 15.50
CA VAL A 68 7.17 -17.63 16.37
C VAL A 68 6.58 -18.64 17.35
N ALA A 69 6.37 -19.90 16.94
CA ALA A 69 5.96 -20.95 17.88
C ALA A 69 7.00 -21.12 18.99
N ARG A 70 8.29 -21.14 18.63
CA ARG A 70 9.38 -21.41 19.57
C ARG A 70 9.65 -20.25 20.53
N GLU A 71 9.62 -19.02 20.04
CA GLU A 71 10.15 -17.86 20.77
C GLU A 71 9.06 -16.93 21.35
N HIS A 72 7.83 -16.98 20.84
CA HIS A 72 6.81 -15.99 21.20
C HIS A 72 5.46 -16.58 21.64
N ALA A 73 4.85 -17.44 20.82
CA ALA A 73 3.45 -17.83 21.01
C ALA A 73 3.27 -19.23 21.61
N GLY A 74 4.19 -20.16 21.34
CA GLY A 74 4.00 -21.57 21.70
C GLY A 74 2.76 -22.17 21.00
N PRO A 75 2.01 -23.04 21.69
CA PRO A 75 0.76 -23.63 21.18
C PRO A 75 -0.33 -22.60 20.83
N ALA A 76 -0.29 -21.40 21.45
CA ALA A 76 -1.21 -20.30 21.16
C ALA A 76 -0.96 -19.60 19.80
N LEU A 77 -0.04 -20.13 18.99
CA LEU A 77 0.22 -19.64 17.63
C LEU A 77 -1.05 -19.63 16.77
N THR A 78 -1.95 -20.60 16.95
CA THR A 78 -3.22 -20.68 16.21
C THR A 78 -4.08 -19.44 16.41
N ILE A 79 -4.22 -19.00 17.67
CA ILE A 79 -4.97 -17.79 18.03
C ILE A 79 -4.23 -16.55 17.53
N SER A 80 -2.89 -16.56 17.58
CA SER A 80 -2.05 -15.48 17.06
C SER A 80 -2.30 -15.25 15.56
N PHE A 81 -2.42 -16.32 14.76
CA PHE A 81 -2.78 -16.22 13.34
C PHE A 81 -4.19 -15.71 13.10
N LEU A 82 -5.15 -16.06 13.97
CA LEU A 82 -6.52 -15.54 13.87
C LEU A 82 -6.57 -14.03 14.14
N ILE A 83 -5.88 -13.56 15.19
CA ILE A 83 -5.80 -12.13 15.52
C ILE A 83 -5.12 -11.36 14.39
N ALA A 84 -4.01 -11.87 13.87
CA ALA A 84 -3.31 -11.29 12.72
C ALA A 84 -4.18 -11.27 11.45
N GLY A 85 -4.96 -12.33 11.20
CA GLY A 85 -5.89 -12.41 10.08
C GLY A 85 -7.04 -11.40 10.18
N ILE A 86 -7.57 -11.19 11.39
CA ILE A 86 -8.56 -10.13 11.65
C ILE A 86 -7.94 -8.76 11.37
N ALA A 87 -6.74 -8.48 11.87
CA ALA A 87 -6.04 -7.21 11.60
C ALA A 87 -5.80 -6.97 10.10
N ALA A 88 -5.39 -8.01 9.36
CA ALA A 88 -5.23 -7.94 7.92
C ALA A 88 -6.58 -7.71 7.20
N ALA A 89 -7.66 -8.36 7.64
CA ALA A 89 -9.00 -8.16 7.08
C ALA A 89 -9.49 -6.71 7.25
N LEU A 90 -9.23 -6.07 8.40
CA LEU A 90 -9.56 -4.65 8.61
C LEU A 90 -8.86 -3.77 7.56
N SER A 91 -7.57 -4.01 7.30
CA SER A 91 -6.81 -3.29 6.27
C SER A 91 -7.36 -3.58 4.87
N ALA A 92 -7.69 -4.84 4.59
CA ALA A 92 -8.22 -5.28 3.31
C ALA A 92 -9.58 -4.67 2.95
N PHE A 93 -10.47 -4.49 3.92
CA PHE A 93 -11.73 -3.79 3.70
C PHE A 93 -11.54 -2.32 3.30
N CYS A 94 -10.56 -1.64 3.91
CA CYS A 94 -10.20 -0.28 3.52
C CYS A 94 -9.65 -0.24 2.08
N TYR A 95 -8.76 -1.17 1.73
CA TYR A 95 -8.21 -1.28 0.36
C TYR A 95 -9.29 -1.61 -0.67
N ALA A 96 -10.21 -2.51 -0.35
CA ALA A 96 -11.29 -2.92 -1.24
C ALA A 96 -12.21 -1.74 -1.59
N GLU A 97 -12.57 -0.89 -0.63
CA GLU A 97 -13.38 0.32 -0.90
C GLU A 97 -12.63 1.31 -1.80
N LEU A 98 -11.38 1.64 -1.47
CA LEU A 98 -10.59 2.62 -2.24
C LEU A 98 -10.35 2.15 -3.67
N ALA A 99 -10.04 0.86 -3.84
CA ALA A 99 -9.75 0.29 -5.14
C ALA A 99 -11.00 0.16 -6.04
N CYS A 100 -12.20 -0.02 -5.45
CA CYS A 100 -13.45 0.04 -6.20
C CYS A 100 -13.78 1.45 -6.68
N ARG A 101 -13.52 2.47 -5.84
CA ARG A 101 -13.86 3.86 -6.12
C ARG A 101 -12.87 4.53 -7.06
N CYS A 102 -11.58 4.24 -6.89
CA CYS A 102 -10.47 4.83 -7.64
C CYS A 102 -9.64 3.73 -8.31
N PRO A 103 -10.13 3.09 -9.40
CA PRO A 103 -9.47 1.96 -10.04
C PRO A 103 -8.23 2.42 -10.82
N SER A 104 -7.10 2.49 -10.12
CA SER A 104 -5.78 2.83 -10.66
C SER A 104 -4.71 1.85 -10.17
N ALA A 105 -3.76 1.52 -11.04
CA ALA A 105 -2.69 0.57 -10.75
C ALA A 105 -1.71 1.07 -9.66
N GLY A 106 -1.79 2.34 -9.28
CA GLY A 106 -0.95 2.97 -8.24
C GLY A 106 -1.29 2.58 -6.79
N SER A 107 -2.33 1.79 -6.53
CA SER A 107 -2.72 1.31 -5.19
C SER A 107 -2.69 2.43 -4.12
N ALA A 108 -2.09 2.19 -2.94
CA ALA A 108 -2.06 3.12 -1.81
C ALA A 108 -1.44 4.49 -2.13
N TYR A 109 -0.48 4.55 -3.06
CA TYR A 109 0.09 5.81 -3.55
C TYR A 109 -1.01 6.68 -4.17
N HIS A 110 -1.80 6.10 -5.08
CA HIS A 110 -2.85 6.84 -5.77
C HIS A 110 -3.97 7.27 -4.82
N TYR A 111 -4.37 6.40 -3.89
CA TYR A 111 -5.39 6.74 -2.88
C TYR A 111 -4.96 7.91 -2.00
N SER A 112 -3.68 7.91 -1.58
CA SER A 112 -3.09 8.96 -0.77
C SER A 112 -2.96 10.28 -1.55
N TYR A 113 -2.68 10.21 -2.86
CA TYR A 113 -2.59 11.40 -3.71
C TYR A 113 -3.95 12.09 -3.87
N ILE A 114 -5.02 11.30 -3.98
CA ILE A 114 -6.37 11.82 -4.10
C ILE A 114 -6.85 12.41 -2.76
N CYS A 115 -6.66 11.68 -1.66
CA CYS A 115 -7.27 12.04 -0.36
C CYS A 115 -6.41 13.02 0.45
N VAL A 116 -5.10 12.80 0.51
CA VAL A 116 -4.20 13.52 1.41
C VAL A 116 -3.47 14.64 0.67
N GLY A 117 -2.72 14.28 -0.38
CA GLY A 117 -1.95 15.20 -1.22
C GLY A 117 -0.61 14.60 -1.69
N GLU A 118 0.05 15.31 -2.60
CA GLU A 118 1.27 14.88 -3.29
C GLU A 118 2.42 14.46 -2.36
N GLY A 119 2.68 15.22 -1.29
CA GLY A 119 3.83 14.97 -0.43
C GLY A 119 3.72 13.64 0.32
N VAL A 120 2.54 13.35 0.87
CA VAL A 120 2.26 12.07 1.55
C VAL A 120 2.18 10.95 0.52
N ALA A 121 1.58 11.20 -0.65
CA ALA A 121 1.56 10.23 -1.73
C ALA A 121 2.97 9.80 -2.14
N TRP A 122 3.89 10.74 -2.37
CA TRP A 122 5.28 10.43 -2.69
C TRP A 122 5.93 9.52 -1.64
N LEU A 123 5.79 9.85 -0.35
CA LEU A 123 6.34 9.03 0.73
C LEU A 123 5.74 7.63 0.76
N VAL A 124 4.42 7.51 0.56
CA VAL A 124 3.74 6.21 0.48
C VAL A 124 4.21 5.42 -0.73
N GLY A 125 4.31 6.02 -1.91
CA GLY A 125 4.81 5.33 -3.10
C GLY A 125 6.27 4.91 -2.95
N TRP A 126 7.11 5.74 -2.33
CA TRP A 126 8.49 5.39 -2.00
C TRP A 126 8.60 4.25 -0.97
N ALA A 127 7.66 4.18 -0.02
CA ALA A 127 7.51 3.06 0.90
C ALA A 127 7.03 1.78 0.20
N LEU A 128 6.11 1.86 -0.76
CA LEU A 128 5.67 0.72 -1.56
C LEU A 128 6.78 0.20 -2.48
N ILE A 129 7.60 1.09 -3.05
CA ILE A 129 8.79 0.68 -3.82
C ILE A 129 9.73 -0.11 -2.93
N LEU A 130 9.99 0.37 -1.70
CA LEU A 130 10.76 -0.40 -0.70
C LEU A 130 10.13 -1.76 -0.49
N GLU A 131 8.86 -1.79 -0.10
CA GLU A 131 8.12 -2.99 0.26
C GLU A 131 8.23 -4.07 -0.81
N TYR A 132 7.89 -3.77 -2.07
CA TYR A 132 7.86 -4.78 -3.12
C TYR A 132 9.26 -5.16 -3.63
N THR A 133 10.21 -4.22 -3.71
CA THR A 133 11.59 -4.55 -4.15
C THR A 133 12.30 -5.40 -3.10
N ILE A 134 12.31 -4.91 -1.87
CA ILE A 134 13.02 -5.53 -0.75
C ILE A 134 12.28 -6.81 -0.35
N GLY A 135 10.94 -6.82 -0.43
CA GLY A 135 10.10 -7.99 -0.20
C GLY A 135 10.38 -9.10 -1.20
N GLY A 136 10.43 -8.77 -2.50
CA GLY A 136 10.83 -9.73 -3.53
C GLY A 136 12.23 -10.30 -3.27
N ALA A 137 13.20 -9.45 -2.94
CA ALA A 137 14.55 -9.91 -2.59
C ALA A 137 14.59 -10.81 -1.34
N ALA A 138 13.81 -10.48 -0.30
CA ALA A 138 13.72 -11.25 0.94
C ALA A 138 13.13 -12.65 0.68
N VAL A 139 12.04 -12.71 -0.07
CA VAL A 139 11.37 -13.97 -0.44
C VAL A 139 12.29 -14.83 -1.30
N ALA A 140 13.01 -14.24 -2.25
CA ALA A 140 13.96 -14.96 -3.10
C ALA A 140 15.06 -15.66 -2.29
N ARG A 141 15.61 -14.99 -1.27
CA ARG A 141 16.61 -15.61 -0.37
C ARG A 141 16.02 -16.70 0.53
N GLY A 142 14.73 -16.65 0.84
CA GLY A 142 14.04 -17.72 1.55
C GLY A 142 13.95 -19.03 0.74
N ILE A 143 14.12 -18.99 -0.58
CA ILE A 143 14.02 -20.18 -1.44
C ILE A 143 15.23 -21.08 -1.27
N THR A 144 16.42 -20.51 -1.09
CA THR A 144 17.69 -21.26 -1.09
C THR A 144 17.78 -22.33 0.00
N PRO A 145 17.44 -22.07 1.28
CA PRO A 145 17.43 -23.11 2.32
C PRO A 145 16.45 -24.26 2.02
N ASN A 146 15.28 -23.93 1.47
CA ASN A 146 14.28 -24.92 1.08
C ASN A 146 14.76 -25.75 -0.12
N MET A 147 15.42 -25.13 -1.09
CA MET A 147 15.96 -25.84 -2.24
C MET A 147 17.13 -26.76 -1.87
N ALA A 148 17.92 -26.40 -0.85
CA ALA A 148 19.02 -27.22 -0.34
C ALA A 148 18.58 -28.60 0.18
N LEU A 149 17.35 -28.70 0.71
CA LEU A 149 16.79 -29.96 1.17
C LEU A 149 16.66 -31.00 0.05
N PHE A 150 16.43 -30.59 -1.21
CA PHE A 150 16.36 -31.52 -2.34
C PHE A 150 17.70 -32.18 -2.66
N PHE A 151 18.81 -31.49 -2.39
CA PHE A 151 20.16 -31.99 -2.65
C PHE A 151 20.75 -32.74 -1.43
N GLY A 152 19.98 -32.86 -0.34
CA GLY A 152 20.41 -33.52 0.88
C GLY A 152 21.23 -32.62 1.82
N GLY A 153 21.01 -31.30 1.76
CA GLY A 153 21.61 -30.30 2.64
C GLY A 153 22.32 -29.17 1.91
N VAL A 154 22.63 -28.09 2.64
CA VAL A 154 23.31 -26.88 2.11
C VAL A 154 24.68 -27.23 1.50
N ASP A 155 25.36 -28.24 2.05
CA ASP A 155 26.70 -28.67 1.63
C ASP A 155 26.74 -29.44 0.30
N LYS A 156 25.60 -29.88 -0.22
CA LYS A 156 25.48 -30.67 -1.46
C LYS A 156 24.88 -29.88 -2.63
N LEU A 157 24.62 -28.59 -2.47
CA LEU A 157 24.21 -27.74 -3.58
C LEU A 157 25.33 -27.63 -4.62
N PRO A 158 25.02 -27.53 -5.92
CA PRO A 158 26.01 -27.20 -6.93
C PRO A 158 26.74 -25.92 -6.52
N ALA A 159 28.08 -25.92 -6.56
CA ALA A 159 28.91 -24.81 -6.08
C ALA A 159 28.60 -23.45 -6.74
N ILE A 160 27.95 -23.45 -7.91
CA ILE A 160 27.52 -22.25 -8.65
C ILE A 160 26.28 -21.59 -8.01
N LEU A 161 25.45 -22.36 -7.30
CA LEU A 161 24.18 -21.93 -6.69
C LEU A 161 24.23 -21.88 -5.16
N ALA A 162 25.27 -22.46 -4.54
CA ALA A 162 25.45 -22.43 -3.10
C ALA A 162 25.71 -21.00 -2.59
N PRO A 163 25.19 -20.64 -1.40
CA PRO A 163 25.57 -19.40 -0.74
C PRO A 163 27.08 -19.38 -0.45
N HIS A 164 27.76 -18.32 -0.86
CA HIS A 164 29.18 -18.13 -0.56
C HIS A 164 29.32 -17.06 0.51
N THR A 165 30.13 -17.32 1.54
CA THR A 165 30.50 -16.28 2.50
C THR A 165 31.76 -15.59 2.01
N ILE A 166 31.73 -14.27 1.84
CA ILE A 166 32.94 -13.50 1.51
C ILE A 166 33.59 -13.09 2.84
N PRO A 167 34.68 -13.75 3.28
CA PRO A 167 35.23 -13.59 4.63
C PRO A 167 35.79 -12.19 4.90
N VAL A 168 36.05 -11.39 3.87
CA VAL A 168 36.59 -10.02 4.00
C VAL A 168 35.53 -9.02 4.49
N PHE A 169 34.25 -9.23 4.18
CA PHE A 169 33.15 -8.31 4.55
C PHE A 169 32.09 -8.95 5.47
N GLY A 170 32.15 -10.26 5.71
CA GLY A 170 31.15 -10.98 6.51
C GLY A 170 29.77 -11.05 5.85
N ILE A 171 29.69 -10.85 4.53
CA ILE A 171 28.46 -10.86 3.75
C ILE A 171 28.24 -12.25 3.15
N VAL A 172 27.03 -12.80 3.34
CA VAL A 172 26.57 -14.05 2.72
C VAL A 172 25.95 -13.73 1.37
N VAL A 173 26.65 -14.06 0.29
CA VAL A 173 26.15 -13.87 -1.07
C VAL A 173 25.36 -15.08 -1.56
N ASP A 174 24.19 -14.84 -2.16
CA ASP A 174 23.30 -15.87 -2.67
C ASP A 174 23.05 -15.72 -4.18
N PRO A 175 23.82 -16.44 -5.03
CA PRO A 175 23.63 -16.41 -6.48
C PRO A 175 22.32 -17.06 -6.93
N CYS A 176 21.80 -18.04 -6.18
CA CYS A 176 20.55 -18.72 -6.52
C CYS A 176 19.36 -17.76 -6.44
N ALA A 177 19.27 -16.97 -5.36
CA ALA A 177 18.23 -15.98 -5.18
C ALA A 177 18.21 -14.96 -6.32
N ALA A 178 19.39 -14.47 -6.75
CA ALA A 178 19.50 -13.52 -7.85
C ALA A 178 19.02 -14.10 -9.18
N VAL A 179 19.40 -15.34 -9.51
CA VAL A 179 18.94 -16.03 -10.73
C VAL A 179 17.42 -16.22 -10.73
N LEU A 180 16.84 -16.59 -9.59
CA LEU A 180 15.37 -16.75 -9.46
C LEU A 180 14.62 -15.43 -9.67
N VAL A 181 15.13 -14.33 -9.12
CA VAL A 181 14.56 -12.98 -9.36
C VAL A 181 14.59 -12.65 -10.86
N LEU A 182 15.69 -12.94 -11.56
CA LEU A 182 15.80 -12.70 -13.00
C LEU A 182 14.84 -13.58 -13.82
N ILE A 183 14.65 -14.85 -13.43
CA ILE A 183 13.67 -15.75 -14.07
C ILE A 183 12.25 -15.20 -13.91
N VAL A 184 11.87 -14.78 -12.70
CA VAL A 184 10.54 -14.20 -12.45
C VAL A 184 10.38 -12.88 -13.22
N THR A 185 11.42 -12.06 -13.26
CA THR A 185 11.44 -10.81 -14.05
C THR A 185 11.20 -11.08 -15.53
N PHE A 186 11.87 -12.10 -16.09
CA PHE A 186 11.68 -12.53 -17.48
C PHE A 186 10.24 -13.01 -17.72
N LEU A 187 9.68 -13.82 -16.81
CA LEU A 187 8.30 -14.31 -16.89
C LEU A 187 7.27 -13.17 -16.82
N LEU A 188 7.54 -12.11 -16.07
CA LEU A 188 6.67 -10.93 -16.02
C LEU A 188 6.75 -10.10 -17.31
N CYS A 189 7.85 -10.18 -18.05
CA CYS A 189 8.01 -9.47 -19.32
C CYS A 189 7.21 -10.12 -20.48
N THR A 190 6.88 -11.41 -20.40
CA THR A 190 6.15 -12.12 -21.47
C THR A 190 4.69 -11.69 -21.58
N GLY A 191 4.09 -11.22 -20.48
CA GLY A 191 2.75 -10.62 -20.47
C GLY A 191 1.88 -11.10 -19.32
N ILE A 192 0.93 -10.26 -18.89
CA ILE A 192 0.14 -10.48 -17.67
C ILE A 192 -0.69 -11.76 -17.68
N LYS A 193 -1.22 -12.19 -18.84
CA LYS A 193 -2.07 -13.39 -18.90
C LYS A 193 -1.28 -14.68 -18.73
N GLU A 194 -0.08 -14.73 -19.28
CA GLU A 194 0.83 -15.87 -19.10
C GLU A 194 1.35 -15.90 -17.66
N SER A 195 1.77 -14.75 -17.11
CA SER A 195 2.20 -14.66 -15.72
C SER A 195 1.08 -15.05 -14.74
N SER A 196 -0.16 -14.62 -14.98
CA SER A 196 -1.30 -15.00 -14.14
C SER A 196 -1.65 -16.49 -14.23
N LEU A 197 -1.46 -17.11 -15.41
CA LEU A 197 -1.64 -18.56 -15.58
C LEU A 197 -0.58 -19.33 -14.78
N VAL A 198 0.69 -18.92 -14.86
CA VAL A 198 1.75 -19.53 -14.04
C VAL A 198 1.46 -19.34 -12.56
N GLN A 199 1.03 -18.15 -12.15
CA GLN A 199 0.60 -17.89 -10.76
C GLN A 199 -0.52 -18.85 -10.33
N MET A 200 -1.57 -19.02 -11.15
CA MET A 200 -2.67 -19.95 -10.89
C MET A 200 -2.17 -21.38 -10.66
N ILE A 201 -1.27 -21.88 -11.51
CA ILE A 201 -0.72 -23.24 -11.39
C ILE A 201 0.07 -23.37 -10.08
N VAL A 202 1.01 -22.46 -9.83
CA VAL A 202 1.90 -22.52 -8.67
C VAL A 202 1.10 -22.38 -7.37
N THR A 203 0.16 -21.44 -7.30
CA THR A 203 -0.73 -21.27 -6.14
C THR A 203 -1.60 -22.52 -5.92
N SER A 204 -2.11 -23.15 -6.98
CA SER A 204 -2.91 -24.38 -6.85
C SER A 204 -2.08 -25.53 -6.25
N VAL A 205 -0.83 -25.71 -6.71
CA VAL A 205 0.09 -26.71 -6.16
C VAL A 205 0.35 -26.45 -4.68
N ASN A 206 0.63 -25.20 -4.32
CA ASN A 206 0.89 -24.81 -2.94
C ASN A 206 -0.31 -25.08 -2.01
N VAL A 207 -1.52 -24.71 -2.42
CA VAL A 207 -2.75 -25.01 -1.67
C VAL A 207 -2.95 -26.53 -1.51
N SER A 208 -2.66 -27.33 -2.54
CA SER A 208 -2.69 -28.79 -2.44
C SER A 208 -1.67 -29.35 -1.43
N VAL A 209 -0.47 -28.78 -1.36
CA VAL A 209 0.54 -29.18 -0.35
C VAL A 209 0.11 -28.79 1.06
N MET A 210 -0.51 -27.62 1.25
CA MET A 210 -1.07 -27.24 2.54
C MET A 210 -2.20 -28.17 2.99
N LEU A 211 -3.09 -28.57 2.07
CA LEU A 211 -4.11 -29.58 2.32
C LEU A 211 -3.48 -30.93 2.72
N PHE A 212 -2.40 -31.33 2.05
CA PHE A 212 -1.65 -32.52 2.42
C PHE A 212 -1.07 -32.42 3.85
N ILE A 213 -0.46 -31.30 4.22
CA ILE A 213 0.08 -31.07 5.58
C ILE A 213 -1.04 -31.20 6.61
N MET A 214 -2.21 -30.60 6.36
CA MET A 214 -3.36 -30.68 7.27
C MET A 214 -3.89 -32.10 7.43
N ILE A 215 -4.03 -32.85 6.34
CA ILE A 215 -4.57 -34.22 6.37
C ILE A 215 -3.56 -35.21 6.97
N ALA A 216 -2.33 -35.22 6.46
CA ALA A 216 -1.29 -36.15 6.89
C ALA A 216 -0.84 -35.84 8.32
N GLY A 217 -0.65 -34.56 8.65
CA GLY A 217 -0.31 -34.14 10.00
C GLY A 217 -1.46 -34.32 10.98
N GLY A 218 -2.71 -34.09 10.56
CA GLY A 218 -3.89 -34.40 11.37
C GLY A 218 -4.00 -35.90 11.68
N TYR A 219 -3.83 -36.76 10.68
CA TYR A 219 -3.81 -38.22 10.86
C TYR A 219 -2.74 -38.64 11.87
N LEU A 220 -1.53 -38.08 11.75
CA LEU A 220 -0.43 -38.35 12.67
C LEU A 220 -0.75 -37.84 14.09
N GLY A 221 -1.33 -36.65 14.22
CA GLY A 221 -1.75 -36.07 15.50
C GLY A 221 -2.77 -36.93 16.23
N PHE A 222 -3.78 -37.46 15.52
CA PHE A 222 -4.74 -38.41 16.08
C PHE A 222 -4.10 -39.73 16.51
N LYS A 223 -3.04 -40.19 15.81
CA LYS A 223 -2.32 -41.42 16.17
C LYS A 223 -1.42 -41.23 17.39
N THR A 224 -0.80 -40.05 17.53
CA THR A 224 0.18 -39.77 18.60
C THR A 224 -0.45 -39.12 19.82
N GLY A 225 -1.72 -38.73 19.77
CA GLY A 225 -2.42 -38.08 20.86
C GLY A 225 -2.06 -36.59 21.04
N TRP A 226 -1.54 -35.93 20.01
CA TRP A 226 -1.16 -34.51 20.05
C TRP A 226 -0.17 -34.13 21.17
N VAL A 227 0.98 -34.81 21.21
CA VAL A 227 2.06 -34.62 22.20
C VAL A 227 2.49 -33.14 22.35
N GLY A 228 2.40 -32.34 21.29
CA GLY A 228 2.73 -30.91 21.30
C GLY A 228 1.76 -30.03 22.09
N TYR A 229 0.61 -30.55 22.55
CA TYR A 229 -0.32 -29.87 23.47
C TYR A 229 -0.23 -30.37 24.91
N GLU A 230 0.43 -31.50 25.15
CA GLU A 230 0.61 -32.08 26.49
C GLU A 230 1.80 -31.44 27.24
N LEU A 231 1.74 -30.12 27.45
CA LEU A 231 2.81 -29.39 28.14
C LEU A 231 2.50 -29.11 29.61
N PRO A 232 3.50 -29.24 30.51
CA PRO A 232 3.35 -28.85 31.91
C PRO A 232 3.03 -27.36 32.10
N SER A 233 3.47 -26.51 31.16
CA SER A 233 3.23 -25.06 31.14
C SER A 233 1.85 -24.65 30.62
N GLY A 234 1.03 -25.60 30.15
CA GLY A 234 -0.26 -25.33 29.51
C GLY A 234 -0.16 -24.70 28.11
N TYR A 235 -1.30 -24.24 27.58
CA TYR A 235 -1.45 -23.73 26.21
C TYR A 235 -0.80 -22.35 25.96
N PHE A 236 -0.58 -21.56 27.02
CA PHE A 236 0.00 -20.21 26.95
C PHE A 236 1.36 -20.14 27.69
N PRO A 237 2.43 -20.77 27.18
CA PRO A 237 3.73 -20.81 27.86
C PRO A 237 4.36 -19.42 28.03
N PHE A 238 4.14 -18.52 27.06
CA PHE A 238 4.61 -17.13 27.09
C PHE A 238 3.53 -16.13 27.57
N GLY A 239 2.43 -16.65 28.11
CA GLY A 239 1.27 -15.86 28.49
C GLY A 239 0.57 -15.17 27.32
N ILE A 240 -0.42 -14.34 27.66
CA ILE A 240 -1.23 -13.59 26.69
C ILE A 240 -0.40 -12.55 25.94
N ASN A 241 0.60 -11.97 26.60
CA ASN A 241 1.52 -11.00 25.97
C ASN A 241 2.35 -11.65 24.86
N GLY A 242 2.85 -12.88 25.08
CA GLY A 242 3.57 -13.64 24.05
C GLY A 242 2.70 -13.99 22.84
N MET A 243 1.42 -14.31 23.06
CA MET A 243 0.45 -14.51 21.97
C MET A 243 0.25 -13.23 21.13
N PHE A 244 0.07 -12.07 21.76
CA PHE A 244 -0.06 -10.81 21.02
C PHE A 244 1.23 -10.42 20.29
N ALA A 245 2.39 -10.62 20.92
CA ALA A 245 3.68 -10.43 20.26
C ALA A 245 3.86 -11.39 19.07
N GLY A 246 3.46 -12.65 19.21
CA GLY A 246 3.45 -13.61 18.11
C GLY A 246 2.53 -13.18 16.97
N SER A 247 1.33 -12.68 17.29
CA SER A 247 0.38 -12.13 16.30
C SER A 247 0.97 -10.96 15.51
N ALA A 248 1.77 -10.11 16.17
CA ALA A 248 2.45 -9.00 15.52
C ALA A 248 3.45 -9.48 14.47
N VAL A 249 4.21 -10.53 14.80
CA VAL A 249 5.21 -11.11 13.87
C VAL A 249 4.52 -11.85 12.73
N VAL A 250 3.51 -12.69 13.00
CA VAL A 250 2.80 -13.44 11.94
C VAL A 250 1.87 -12.60 11.09
N PHE A 251 1.63 -11.33 11.44
CA PHE A 251 0.98 -10.37 10.54
C PHE A 251 1.71 -10.29 9.20
N PHE A 252 3.04 -10.44 9.19
CA PHE A 252 3.85 -10.53 7.98
C PHE A 252 3.35 -11.59 6.99
N SER A 253 2.84 -12.73 7.50
CA SER A 253 2.30 -13.82 6.67
C SER A 253 1.04 -13.44 5.88
N TYR A 254 0.36 -12.35 6.26
CA TYR A 254 -0.84 -11.86 5.58
C TYR A 254 -0.56 -10.76 4.56
N ILE A 255 0.69 -10.29 4.45
CA ILE A 255 1.10 -9.30 3.45
C ILE A 255 1.04 -9.94 2.07
N GLY A 256 0.44 -9.25 1.08
CA GLY A 256 0.33 -9.75 -0.29
C GLY A 256 -1.06 -9.61 -0.90
N PHE A 257 -2.14 -9.51 -0.11
CA PHE A 257 -3.49 -9.29 -0.65
C PHE A 257 -3.61 -7.96 -1.42
N ASP A 258 -2.81 -6.98 -1.04
CA ASP A 258 -2.72 -5.65 -1.61
C ASP A 258 -2.08 -5.67 -3.02
N SER A 259 -1.27 -6.68 -3.35
CA SER A 259 -0.76 -6.88 -4.71
C SER A 259 -1.90 -7.01 -5.74
N VAL A 260 -3.05 -7.57 -5.34
CA VAL A 260 -4.25 -7.67 -6.18
C VAL A 260 -4.75 -6.28 -6.59
N THR A 261 -4.66 -5.28 -5.69
CA THR A 261 -5.10 -3.91 -5.97
C THR A 261 -4.23 -3.19 -7.00
N SER A 262 -2.95 -3.55 -7.10
CA SER A 262 -2.07 -3.02 -8.15
C SER A 262 -2.51 -3.42 -9.56
N THR A 263 -3.25 -4.53 -9.69
CA THR A 263 -3.74 -5.06 -10.98
C THR A 263 -5.09 -4.52 -11.41
N VAL A 264 -5.67 -3.57 -10.67
CA VAL A 264 -7.06 -3.12 -10.89
C VAL A 264 -7.33 -2.60 -12.32
N GLU A 265 -6.35 -1.97 -12.98
CA GLU A 265 -6.46 -1.51 -14.37
C GLU A 265 -6.57 -2.66 -15.40
N GLU A 266 -6.17 -3.88 -15.02
CA GLU A 266 -6.17 -5.09 -15.85
C GLU A 266 -7.37 -6.02 -15.55
N VAL A 267 -8.22 -5.64 -14.58
CA VAL A 267 -9.43 -6.39 -14.20
C VAL A 267 -10.60 -6.02 -15.10
N LYS A 268 -11.39 -7.04 -15.50
CA LYS A 268 -12.59 -6.83 -16.33
C LYS A 268 -13.67 -6.00 -15.63
N ASN A 269 -14.01 -6.36 -14.39
CA ASN A 269 -14.99 -5.67 -13.56
C ASN A 269 -14.44 -5.36 -12.15
N PRO A 270 -13.67 -4.27 -11.99
CA PRO A 270 -12.97 -3.99 -10.73
C PRO A 270 -13.93 -3.76 -9.55
N GLN A 271 -15.14 -3.25 -9.77
CA GLN A 271 -16.09 -2.92 -8.69
C GLN A 271 -16.60 -4.16 -7.93
N ARG A 272 -16.66 -5.32 -8.60
CA ARG A 272 -17.16 -6.58 -8.03
C ARG A 272 -16.05 -7.62 -7.87
N ASP A 273 -15.21 -7.77 -8.88
CA ASP A 273 -14.25 -8.87 -8.93
C ASP A 273 -13.10 -8.67 -7.93
N LEU A 274 -12.72 -7.41 -7.72
CA LEU A 274 -11.64 -7.05 -6.80
C LEU A 274 -11.97 -7.31 -5.32
N PRO A 275 -13.10 -6.81 -4.76
CA PRO A 275 -13.44 -7.09 -3.37
C PRO A 275 -13.67 -8.58 -3.11
N LEU A 276 -14.24 -9.31 -4.09
CA LEU A 276 -14.36 -10.77 -4.02
C LEU A 276 -12.98 -11.45 -4.01
N GLY A 277 -12.06 -11.04 -4.88
CA GLY A 277 -10.70 -11.57 -4.95
C GLY A 277 -9.95 -11.39 -3.64
N ILE A 278 -9.92 -10.17 -3.09
CA ILE A 278 -9.24 -9.85 -1.83
C ILE A 278 -9.85 -10.64 -0.65
N GLY A 279 -11.18 -10.61 -0.53
CA GLY A 279 -11.88 -11.25 0.59
C GLY A 279 -11.73 -12.78 0.58
N ILE A 280 -11.91 -13.42 -0.58
CA ILE A 280 -11.75 -14.88 -0.72
C ILE A 280 -10.30 -15.29 -0.49
N ALA A 281 -9.33 -14.53 -1.02
CA ALA A 281 -7.91 -14.84 -0.84
C ALA A 281 -7.51 -14.82 0.64
N LEU A 282 -7.89 -13.76 1.37
CA LEU A 282 -7.59 -13.64 2.81
C LEU A 282 -8.28 -14.71 3.64
N PHE A 283 -9.54 -15.04 3.33
CA PHE A 283 -10.27 -16.09 4.02
C PHE A 283 -9.59 -17.46 3.86
N ILE A 284 -9.19 -17.81 2.62
CA ILE A 284 -8.45 -19.05 2.34
C ILE A 284 -7.12 -19.06 3.13
N CYS A 285 -6.34 -17.98 3.07
CA CYS A 285 -5.06 -17.90 3.78
C CYS A 285 -5.24 -18.04 5.30
N CYS A 286 -6.22 -17.34 5.88
CA CYS A 286 -6.49 -17.40 7.31
C CYS A 286 -6.82 -18.81 7.78
N ILE A 287 -7.69 -19.53 7.06
CA ILE A 287 -8.04 -20.91 7.37
C ILE A 287 -6.79 -21.80 7.28
N LEU A 288 -6.07 -21.75 6.16
CA LEU A 288 -4.89 -22.60 5.96
C LEU A 288 -3.83 -22.35 7.04
N TYR A 289 -3.54 -21.09 7.38
CA TYR A 289 -2.56 -20.75 8.40
C TYR A 289 -2.94 -21.23 9.79
N MET A 290 -4.21 -21.07 10.17
CA MET A 290 -4.70 -21.56 11.46
C MET A 290 -4.57 -23.09 11.55
N PHE A 291 -5.02 -23.82 10.54
CA PHE A 291 -4.97 -25.28 10.57
C PHE A 291 -3.56 -25.83 10.48
N VAL A 292 -2.69 -25.27 9.63
CA VAL A 292 -1.28 -25.67 9.57
C VAL A 292 -0.59 -25.41 10.90
N SER A 293 -0.80 -24.24 11.50
CA SER A 293 -0.23 -23.92 12.81
C SER A 293 -0.73 -24.89 13.88
N PHE A 294 -2.04 -25.17 13.92
CA PHE A 294 -2.63 -26.13 14.86
C PHE A 294 -1.99 -27.51 14.74
N VAL A 295 -1.80 -27.99 13.51
CA VAL A 295 -1.23 -29.31 13.25
C VAL A 295 0.24 -29.35 13.67
N ILE A 296 1.03 -28.37 13.26
CA ILE A 296 2.48 -28.35 13.53
C ILE A 296 2.79 -28.23 15.02
N THR A 297 2.16 -27.29 15.73
CA THR A 297 2.36 -27.14 17.18
C THR A 297 1.78 -28.30 17.98
N GLY A 298 0.83 -29.04 17.42
CA GLY A 298 0.24 -30.22 18.07
C GLY A 298 1.08 -31.49 17.88
N LEU A 299 1.86 -31.60 16.80
CA LEU A 299 2.70 -32.77 16.54
C LEU A 299 3.98 -32.77 17.37
N VAL A 300 4.67 -31.62 17.45
CA VAL A 300 5.96 -31.50 18.14
C VAL A 300 5.89 -30.35 19.14
N PRO A 301 6.42 -30.52 20.37
CA PRO A 301 6.48 -29.44 21.36
C PRO A 301 7.21 -28.21 20.83
N TYR A 302 6.69 -27.02 21.15
CA TYR A 302 7.15 -25.75 20.56
C TYR A 302 8.66 -25.47 20.71
N TYR A 303 9.29 -25.95 21.78
CA TYR A 303 10.73 -25.76 22.05
C TYR A 303 11.64 -26.64 21.17
N ALA A 304 11.09 -27.71 20.58
CA ALA A 304 11.80 -28.63 19.71
C ALA A 304 11.58 -28.35 18.21
N LEU A 305 10.76 -27.35 17.86
CA LEU A 305 10.56 -26.93 16.48
C LEU A 305 11.85 -26.30 15.93
N ASP A 306 12.19 -26.70 14.71
CA ASP A 306 13.23 -26.06 13.92
C ASP A 306 12.77 -24.67 13.46
N PRO A 307 13.57 -23.61 13.68
CA PRO A 307 13.16 -22.24 13.35
C PRO A 307 13.12 -21.96 11.84
N ASP A 308 13.93 -22.64 11.03
CA ASP A 308 14.09 -22.37 9.60
C ASP A 308 13.17 -23.26 8.74
N THR A 309 13.00 -24.52 9.13
CA THR A 309 12.27 -25.55 8.36
C THR A 309 11.28 -26.34 9.24
N PRO A 310 10.36 -25.66 9.96
CA PRO A 310 9.51 -26.27 10.98
C PRO A 310 8.61 -27.38 10.42
N ILE A 311 8.03 -27.19 9.23
CA ILE A 311 7.08 -28.15 8.68
C ILE A 311 7.80 -29.43 8.23
N SER A 312 8.85 -29.31 7.43
CA SER A 312 9.60 -30.48 6.92
C SER A 312 10.30 -31.26 8.04
N SER A 313 10.88 -30.58 9.03
CA SER A 313 11.59 -31.23 10.15
C SER A 313 10.64 -32.06 11.02
N VAL A 314 9.41 -31.58 11.24
CA VAL A 314 8.37 -32.33 11.96
C VAL A 314 8.04 -33.64 11.24
N PHE A 315 7.81 -33.64 9.93
CA PHE A 315 7.52 -34.91 9.23
C PHE A 315 8.74 -35.83 9.16
N ALA A 316 9.95 -35.25 9.11
CA ALA A 316 11.20 -36.01 9.15
C ALA A 316 11.39 -36.74 10.50
N SER A 317 11.04 -36.12 11.63
CA SER A 317 11.17 -36.75 12.96
C SER A 317 10.27 -37.98 13.14
N TYR A 318 9.19 -38.07 12.37
CA TYR A 318 8.30 -39.23 12.33
C TYR A 318 8.69 -40.27 11.26
N GLY A 319 9.85 -40.12 10.61
CA GLY A 319 10.37 -41.06 9.61
C GLY A 319 9.71 -40.95 8.23
N LEU A 320 8.89 -39.93 7.97
CA LEU A 320 8.21 -39.73 6.69
C LEU A 320 9.06 -38.94 5.70
N GLN A 321 10.22 -39.48 5.32
CA GLN A 321 11.17 -38.82 4.41
C GLN A 321 10.58 -38.50 3.03
N TRP A 322 9.65 -39.34 2.53
CA TRP A 322 8.95 -39.06 1.27
C TRP A 322 8.04 -37.82 1.36
N ALA A 323 7.45 -37.56 2.52
CA ALA A 323 6.58 -36.40 2.75
C ALA A 323 7.39 -35.11 2.81
N VAL A 324 8.64 -35.17 3.28
CA VAL A 324 9.56 -34.02 3.29
C VAL A 324 9.72 -33.45 1.88
N TYR A 325 9.96 -34.29 0.86
CA TYR A 325 10.08 -33.82 -0.53
C TYR A 325 8.81 -33.11 -1.04
N ILE A 326 7.62 -33.59 -0.67
CA ILE A 326 6.35 -32.95 -1.05
C ILE A 326 6.22 -31.58 -0.38
N ILE A 327 6.51 -31.51 0.92
CA ILE A 327 6.43 -30.29 1.72
C ILE A 327 7.44 -29.25 1.22
N THR A 328 8.67 -29.67 0.97
CA THR A 328 9.74 -28.82 0.43
C THR A 328 9.39 -28.31 -0.98
N THR A 329 8.76 -29.14 -1.82
CA THR A 329 8.23 -28.69 -3.13
C THR A 329 7.17 -27.62 -2.93
N GLY A 330 6.26 -27.81 -1.98
CA GLY A 330 5.29 -26.79 -1.57
C GLY A 330 5.97 -25.49 -1.14
N ALA A 331 6.97 -25.54 -0.26
CA ALA A 331 7.68 -24.37 0.21
C ALA A 331 8.37 -23.59 -0.93
N VAL A 332 9.08 -24.27 -1.83
CA VAL A 332 9.73 -23.63 -2.98
C VAL A 332 8.70 -23.02 -3.94
N THR A 333 7.62 -23.74 -4.24
CA THR A 333 6.54 -23.22 -5.10
C THR A 333 5.82 -22.03 -4.46
N ALA A 334 5.56 -22.06 -3.16
CA ALA A 334 4.95 -20.97 -2.41
C ALA A 334 5.80 -19.69 -2.44
N LEU A 335 7.10 -19.82 -2.18
CA LEU A 335 8.02 -18.70 -2.24
C LEU A 335 8.17 -18.15 -3.66
N PHE A 336 8.16 -19.02 -4.68
CA PHE A 336 8.13 -18.58 -6.07
C PHE A 336 6.83 -17.82 -6.42
N ALA A 337 5.67 -18.31 -5.96
CA ALA A 337 4.39 -17.63 -6.11
C ALA A 337 4.37 -16.25 -5.41
N SER A 338 4.93 -16.16 -4.22
CA SER A 338 5.02 -14.91 -3.47
C SER A 338 5.96 -13.91 -4.15
N LEU A 339 7.11 -14.39 -4.64
CA LEU A 339 8.06 -13.59 -5.43
C LEU A 339 7.43 -13.04 -6.72
N LEU A 340 6.67 -13.87 -7.44
CA LEU A 340 5.94 -13.46 -8.64
C LEU A 340 4.90 -12.39 -8.30
N GLY A 341 4.17 -12.52 -7.19
CA GLY A 341 3.22 -11.52 -6.70
C GLY A 341 3.87 -10.18 -6.34
N SER A 342 4.99 -10.18 -5.62
CA SER A 342 5.70 -8.95 -5.23
C SER A 342 6.27 -8.21 -6.43
N LEU A 343 6.93 -8.92 -7.36
CA LEU A 343 7.50 -8.30 -8.56
C LEU A 343 6.45 -7.92 -9.61
N LEU A 344 5.23 -8.43 -9.49
CA LEU A 344 4.10 -8.03 -10.32
C LEU A 344 3.58 -6.64 -9.93
N ALA A 345 3.46 -6.34 -8.63
CA ALA A 345 2.90 -5.05 -8.20
C ALA A 345 3.84 -3.86 -8.45
N GLN A 346 5.15 -4.06 -8.24
CA GLN A 346 6.13 -2.98 -8.25
C GLN A 346 6.19 -2.13 -9.55
N PRO A 347 6.28 -2.72 -10.76
CA PRO A 347 6.45 -1.94 -11.98
C PRO A 347 5.23 -1.06 -12.29
N ARG A 348 4.04 -1.48 -11.84
CA ARG A 348 2.77 -0.78 -12.01
C ARG A 348 2.70 0.48 -11.15
N ILE A 349 3.21 0.41 -9.92
CA ILE A 349 3.30 1.56 -9.02
C ILE A 349 4.30 2.58 -9.58
N LEU A 350 5.48 2.14 -10.03
CA LEU A 350 6.44 3.02 -10.70
C LEU A 350 5.88 3.68 -11.96
N MET A 351 5.13 2.91 -12.77
CA MET A 351 4.45 3.42 -13.95
C MET A 351 3.44 4.51 -13.57
N ALA A 352 2.65 4.31 -12.51
CA ALA A 352 1.70 5.31 -12.03
C ALA A 352 2.41 6.59 -11.53
N MET A 353 3.48 6.45 -10.74
CA MET A 353 4.27 7.60 -10.25
C MET A 353 4.98 8.35 -11.39
N ALA A 354 5.44 7.64 -12.43
CA ALA A 354 6.06 8.25 -13.61
C ALA A 354 5.04 8.93 -14.54
N ARG A 355 3.82 8.39 -14.66
CA ARG A 355 2.70 9.06 -15.34
C ARG A 355 2.35 10.40 -14.68
N ASP A 356 2.48 10.48 -13.36
CA ASP A 356 2.23 11.70 -12.59
C ASP A 356 3.41 12.71 -12.61
N GLY A 357 4.53 12.36 -13.26
CA GLY A 357 5.72 13.22 -13.38
C GLY A 357 6.69 13.19 -12.19
N LEU A 358 6.36 12.43 -11.13
CA LEU A 358 7.21 12.31 -9.93
C LEU A 358 8.46 11.46 -10.15
N LEU A 359 8.46 10.61 -11.18
CA LEU A 359 9.60 9.79 -11.61
C LEU A 359 9.92 10.04 -13.10
N PRO A 360 11.13 9.67 -13.56
CA PRO A 360 11.49 9.74 -14.97
C PRO A 360 10.47 9.03 -15.87
N SER A 361 10.12 9.66 -17.00
CA SER A 361 9.16 9.13 -17.98
C SER A 361 9.55 7.76 -18.55
N PHE A 362 10.82 7.37 -18.42
CA PHE A 362 11.29 6.03 -18.74
C PHE A 362 10.46 4.90 -18.09
N PHE A 363 9.92 5.12 -16.88
CA PHE A 363 9.14 4.12 -16.16
C PHE A 363 7.65 4.05 -16.59
N SER A 364 7.14 5.04 -17.33
CA SER A 364 5.74 5.05 -17.79
C SER A 364 5.53 4.37 -19.15
N ASP A 365 6.63 4.03 -19.86
CA ASP A 365 6.60 3.38 -21.17
C ASP A 365 6.03 1.95 -21.11
N ILE A 366 4.96 1.72 -21.88
CA ILE A 366 4.31 0.40 -22.02
C ILE A 366 4.68 -0.22 -23.37
N ASN A 367 5.02 -1.51 -23.37
CA ASN A 367 5.33 -2.24 -24.59
C ASN A 367 4.05 -2.54 -25.41
N LYS A 368 4.06 -2.29 -26.72
CA LYS A 368 2.89 -2.44 -27.60
C LYS A 368 2.38 -3.87 -27.70
N ASN A 369 3.28 -4.87 -27.67
CA ASN A 369 2.93 -6.27 -27.86
C ASN A 369 2.42 -6.93 -26.57
N THR A 370 3.07 -6.66 -25.44
CA THR A 370 2.74 -7.32 -24.16
C THR A 370 1.78 -6.51 -23.29
N GLN A 371 1.63 -5.20 -23.56
CA GLN A 371 0.81 -4.25 -22.78
C GLN A 371 1.24 -4.23 -21.29
N VAL A 372 2.53 -4.44 -21.02
CA VAL A 372 3.17 -4.44 -19.69
C VAL A 372 4.33 -3.43 -19.70
N PRO A 373 4.64 -2.75 -18.58
CA PRO A 373 5.77 -1.82 -18.48
C PRO A 373 7.14 -2.53 -18.39
N VAL A 374 7.58 -3.15 -19.49
CA VAL A 374 8.79 -3.99 -19.56
C VAL A 374 10.04 -3.28 -19.03
N LYS A 375 10.25 -2.00 -19.39
CA LYS A 375 11.42 -1.22 -18.96
C LYS A 375 11.48 -1.05 -17.44
N SER A 376 10.33 -0.78 -16.83
CA SER A 376 10.17 -0.69 -15.38
C SER A 376 10.47 -2.04 -14.73
N THR A 377 9.84 -3.11 -15.23
CA THR A 377 10.03 -4.49 -14.72
C THR A 377 11.48 -4.95 -14.76
N VAL A 378 12.20 -4.71 -15.85
CA VAL A 378 13.61 -5.11 -15.97
C VAL A 378 14.49 -4.31 -15.00
N THR A 379 14.26 -3.00 -14.88
CA THR A 379 15.06 -2.15 -13.99
C THR A 379 14.86 -2.54 -12.53
N THR A 380 13.62 -2.77 -12.12
CA THR A 380 13.29 -3.19 -10.75
C THR A 380 13.76 -4.61 -10.47
N GLY A 381 13.63 -5.52 -11.43
CA GLY A 381 14.09 -6.90 -11.31
C GLY A 381 15.60 -7.00 -11.15
N ILE A 382 16.38 -6.22 -11.91
CA ILE A 382 17.84 -6.13 -11.74
C ILE A 382 18.18 -5.60 -10.35
N PHE A 383 17.51 -4.52 -9.91
CA PHE A 383 17.76 -3.96 -8.59
C PHE A 383 17.41 -4.95 -7.46
N ALA A 384 16.28 -5.64 -7.55
CA ALA A 384 15.89 -6.71 -6.62
C ALA A 384 16.87 -7.88 -6.64
N ALA A 385 17.42 -8.27 -7.81
CA ALA A 385 18.41 -9.34 -7.92
C ALA A 385 19.73 -8.97 -7.25
N VAL A 386 20.18 -7.72 -7.39
CA VAL A 386 21.37 -7.19 -6.70
C VAL A 386 21.16 -7.19 -5.19
N LEU A 387 19.99 -6.74 -4.71
CA LEU A 387 19.67 -6.77 -3.28
C LEU A 387 19.61 -8.21 -2.73
N ALA A 388 18.97 -9.13 -3.46
CA ALA A 388 18.91 -10.54 -3.09
C ALA A 388 20.31 -11.17 -3.00
N PHE A 389 21.23 -10.76 -3.89
CA PHE A 389 22.60 -11.22 -3.89
C PHE A 389 23.38 -10.75 -2.65
N PHE A 390 23.28 -9.48 -2.24
CA PHE A 390 24.13 -8.90 -1.19
C PHE A 390 23.54 -8.84 0.22
N MET A 391 22.22 -8.80 0.38
CA MET A 391 21.59 -8.50 1.68
C MET A 391 20.96 -9.72 2.35
N ASP A 392 21.09 -9.86 3.67
CA ASP A 392 20.47 -10.97 4.41
C ASP A 392 18.96 -10.84 4.61
N VAL A 393 18.28 -12.00 4.71
CA VAL A 393 16.81 -12.14 4.88
C VAL A 393 16.31 -11.36 6.08
N SER A 394 16.97 -11.48 7.23
CA SER A 394 16.57 -10.80 8.48
C SER A 394 16.61 -9.28 8.36
N GLN A 395 17.54 -8.76 7.56
CA GLN A 395 17.68 -7.33 7.33
C GLN A 395 16.59 -6.79 6.42
N LEU A 396 16.25 -7.57 5.38
CA LEU A 396 15.23 -7.23 4.39
C LEU A 396 13.81 -7.30 5.00
N ALA A 397 13.50 -8.36 5.75
CA ALA A 397 12.16 -8.61 6.30
C ALA A 397 11.66 -7.50 7.22
N GLY A 398 12.52 -6.98 8.12
CA GLY A 398 12.14 -5.88 9.01
C GLY A 398 11.79 -4.59 8.24
N MET A 399 12.51 -4.29 7.15
CA MET A 399 12.28 -3.10 6.35
C MET A 399 10.94 -3.18 5.59
N VAL A 400 10.60 -4.36 5.07
CA VAL A 400 9.36 -4.62 4.33
C VAL A 400 8.14 -4.31 5.19
N SER A 401 8.11 -4.82 6.43
CA SER A 401 6.99 -4.61 7.34
C SER A 401 6.72 -3.12 7.62
N VAL A 402 7.75 -2.27 7.73
CA VAL A 402 7.54 -0.82 7.94
C VAL A 402 6.84 -0.21 6.72
N GLY A 403 7.25 -0.56 5.51
CA GLY A 403 6.66 -0.06 4.27
C GLY A 403 5.17 -0.40 4.16
N THR A 404 4.84 -1.68 4.37
CA THR A 404 3.46 -2.18 4.32
C THR A 404 2.57 -1.54 5.38
N LEU A 405 3.03 -1.50 6.64
CA LEU A 405 2.24 -0.94 7.75
C LEU A 405 1.99 0.56 7.55
N PHE A 406 2.96 1.29 7.01
CA PHE A 406 2.80 2.70 6.66
C PHE A 406 1.76 2.89 5.54
N ALA A 407 1.84 2.09 4.48
CA ALA A 407 0.86 2.10 3.38
C ALA A 407 -0.55 1.74 3.86
N PHE A 408 -0.69 0.73 4.73
CA PHE A 408 -2.00 0.32 5.28
C PHE A 408 -2.61 1.38 6.18
N THR A 409 -1.78 2.04 7.00
CA THR A 409 -2.21 3.15 7.86
C THR A 409 -2.73 4.31 7.01
N THR A 410 -2.01 4.66 5.94
CA THR A 410 -2.44 5.79 5.09
C THR A 410 -3.67 5.44 4.26
N ALA A 411 -3.83 4.19 3.82
CA ALA A 411 -5.06 3.74 3.17
C ALA A 411 -6.28 3.84 4.12
N ALA A 412 -6.15 3.42 5.38
CA ALA A 412 -7.22 3.55 6.36
C ALA A 412 -7.58 5.02 6.65
N VAL A 413 -6.57 5.91 6.76
CA VAL A 413 -6.79 7.36 6.86
C VAL A 413 -7.50 7.91 5.63
N SER A 414 -7.14 7.43 4.43
CA SER A 414 -7.76 7.85 3.17
C SER A 414 -9.24 7.49 3.10
N VAL A 415 -9.66 6.34 3.64
CA VAL A 415 -11.10 5.97 3.76
C VAL A 415 -11.84 6.94 4.68
N LEU A 416 -11.27 7.31 5.82
CA LEU A 416 -11.89 8.29 6.73
C LEU A 416 -12.03 9.66 6.06
N ILE A 417 -10.98 10.14 5.39
CA ILE A 417 -11.03 11.40 4.64
C ILE A 417 -12.12 11.31 3.57
N LEU A 418 -12.14 10.24 2.77
CA LEU A 418 -13.11 10.09 1.69
C LEU A 418 -14.58 10.05 2.16
N ARG A 419 -14.85 9.51 3.35
CA ARG A 419 -16.20 9.36 3.90
C ARG A 419 -16.74 10.63 4.57
N TYR A 420 -15.87 11.42 5.17
CA TYR A 420 -16.26 12.58 5.98
C TYR A 420 -15.88 13.93 5.37
N VAL A 421 -14.85 13.95 4.53
CA VAL A 421 -14.28 15.14 3.88
C VAL A 421 -13.88 14.78 2.45
N PRO A 422 -14.83 14.39 1.58
CA PRO A 422 -14.52 14.14 0.17
C PRO A 422 -13.86 15.39 -0.42
N PRO A 423 -12.77 15.28 -1.20
CA PRO A 423 -12.10 16.46 -1.72
C PRO A 423 -12.99 17.19 -2.73
N ASP A 424 -13.33 18.43 -2.41
CA ASP A 424 -14.22 19.30 -3.20
C ASP A 424 -13.52 20.04 -4.34
N GLU A 425 -12.19 20.09 -4.33
CA GLU A 425 -11.40 20.83 -5.30
C GLU A 425 -10.79 19.87 -6.33
N VAL A 426 -11.03 20.18 -7.59
CA VAL A 426 -10.63 19.35 -8.71
C VAL A 426 -9.64 20.17 -9.56
N PRO A 427 -8.44 19.64 -9.89
CA PRO A 427 -7.56 20.30 -10.85
C PRO A 427 -8.27 20.41 -12.21
N LEU A 428 -8.32 21.61 -12.77
CA LEU A 428 -8.90 21.85 -14.09
C LEU A 428 -8.09 21.08 -15.15
N SER A 429 -8.77 20.35 -16.04
CA SER A 429 -8.09 19.54 -17.05
C SER A 429 -7.25 20.41 -17.99
N SER A 430 -6.09 19.90 -18.42
CA SER A 430 -5.17 20.61 -19.31
C SER A 430 -5.83 20.99 -20.65
N SER A 431 -6.77 20.18 -21.14
CA SER A 431 -7.56 20.47 -22.34
C SER A 431 -8.56 21.61 -22.14
N LEU A 432 -9.23 21.71 -20.99
CA LEU A 432 -10.06 22.88 -20.67
C LEU A 432 -9.19 24.12 -20.46
N GLN A 433 -8.03 23.97 -19.84
CA GLN A 433 -7.09 25.08 -19.67
C GLN A 433 -6.53 25.59 -21.00
N GLU A 434 -6.28 24.68 -21.96
CA GLU A 434 -5.92 25.02 -23.34
C GLU A 434 -7.10 25.59 -24.13
N SER A 435 -8.32 25.06 -23.96
CA SER A 435 -9.54 25.58 -24.58
C SER A 435 -9.81 27.01 -24.11
N ILE A 436 -9.81 27.24 -22.80
CA ILE A 436 -9.97 28.57 -22.18
C ILE A 436 -8.84 29.51 -22.62
N LYS A 437 -7.58 29.04 -22.70
CA LYS A 437 -6.48 29.83 -23.28
C LYS A 437 -6.70 30.15 -24.76
N SER A 438 -7.20 29.21 -25.54
CA SER A 438 -7.44 29.39 -26.97
C SER A 438 -8.64 30.30 -27.26
N GLU A 439 -9.66 30.26 -26.41
CA GLU A 439 -10.88 31.05 -26.53
C GLU A 439 -10.64 32.48 -26.02
N SER A 440 -9.90 32.65 -24.93
CA SER A 440 -9.38 33.96 -24.52
C SER A 440 -8.41 34.57 -25.54
N LEU A 441 -7.64 33.76 -26.28
CA LEU A 441 -6.83 34.21 -27.42
C LEU A 441 -7.66 34.57 -28.66
N ARG A 442 -8.86 33.98 -28.85
CA ARG A 442 -9.80 34.39 -29.90
C ARG A 442 -10.54 35.69 -29.58
N PHE A 443 -10.70 36.02 -28.30
CA PHE A 443 -11.48 37.18 -27.83
C PHE A 443 -10.68 38.47 -27.60
N GLY A 444 -9.44 38.61 -28.09
CA GLY A 444 -8.75 39.91 -28.09
C GLY A 444 -7.66 40.08 -29.18
N PRO A 445 -7.58 41.23 -29.90
CA PRO A 445 -8.51 42.36 -30.01
C PRO A 445 -9.09 42.50 -31.44
N ASN A 446 -10.40 42.43 -31.58
CA ASN A 446 -11.15 43.09 -32.65
C ASN A 446 -12.03 44.17 -32.01
N ILE A 447 -11.43 45.31 -31.68
CA ILE A 447 -12.17 46.56 -31.47
C ILE A 447 -11.49 47.63 -32.34
N GLN A 448 -12.04 47.77 -33.55
CA GLN A 448 -11.94 48.89 -34.49
C GLN A 448 -13.39 48.90 -35.05
N GLU A 449 -14.25 49.91 -34.96
CA GLU A 449 -14.20 51.37 -34.87
C GLU A 449 -15.43 51.81 -34.03
N THR A 450 -15.39 52.77 -33.12
CA THR A 450 -15.71 54.19 -33.38
C THR A 450 -15.53 54.92 -32.04
N ASP A 451 -14.45 55.68 -31.87
CA ASP A 451 -14.49 57.14 -31.76
C ASP A 451 -13.14 57.68 -31.28
N SER A 452 -12.73 58.75 -31.94
CA SER A 452 -11.44 59.39 -31.83
C SER A 452 -11.25 60.19 -30.53
N LYS A 453 -10.09 60.04 -29.86
CA LYS A 453 -9.07 61.10 -29.61
C LYS A 453 -8.20 60.82 -28.37
N ILE A 454 -6.93 61.23 -28.52
CA ILE A 454 -5.88 61.57 -27.51
C ILE A 454 -4.79 60.50 -27.22
N LEU A 455 -3.71 60.64 -28.02
CA LEU A 455 -2.26 60.65 -27.72
C LEU A 455 -1.56 59.52 -26.90
N GLN A 456 -0.63 58.86 -27.62
CA GLN A 456 0.80 58.59 -27.31
C GLN A 456 1.23 57.50 -26.31
N ASN A 457 1.67 56.37 -26.91
CA ASN A 457 2.96 55.63 -26.74
C ASN A 457 3.44 55.04 -25.38
N PRO A 458 4.28 53.99 -25.40
CA PRO A 458 4.06 52.77 -24.61
C PRO A 458 5.19 52.42 -23.62
N SER A 459 4.86 51.73 -22.52
CA SER A 459 5.80 50.86 -21.78
C SER A 459 5.10 50.16 -20.61
N GLY A 460 5.10 48.82 -20.56
CA GLY A 460 4.75 48.09 -19.32
C GLY A 460 4.17 46.68 -19.49
N SER A 461 5.07 45.70 -19.57
CA SER A 461 5.01 44.36 -18.96
C SER A 461 3.67 43.75 -18.49
N SER A 462 3.29 42.62 -19.10
CA SER A 462 3.03 41.27 -18.52
C SER A 462 2.31 41.06 -17.16
N GLU A 463 1.73 42.07 -16.50
CA GLU A 463 1.06 41.93 -15.20
C GLU A 463 -0.49 41.98 -15.28
N ASN A 464 -1.09 42.29 -16.43
CA ASN A 464 -2.54 42.48 -16.54
C ASN A 464 -3.37 41.19 -16.70
N ASN A 465 -2.78 40.06 -17.12
CA ASN A 465 -3.55 38.82 -17.36
C ASN A 465 -4.05 38.15 -16.06
N SER A 466 -3.38 38.40 -14.92
CA SER A 466 -3.82 37.87 -13.62
C SER A 466 -4.99 38.64 -13.01
N ARG A 467 -5.17 39.92 -13.35
CA ARG A 467 -6.32 40.71 -12.86
C ARG A 467 -7.61 40.37 -13.60
N TYR A 468 -7.55 40.13 -14.90
CA TYR A 468 -8.72 39.80 -15.71
C TYR A 468 -9.37 38.46 -15.34
N LEU A 469 -8.58 37.46 -14.94
CA LEU A 469 -9.12 36.18 -14.44
C LEU A 469 -9.76 36.30 -13.04
N GLN A 470 -9.39 37.32 -12.27
CA GLN A 470 -10.00 37.61 -10.98
C GLN A 470 -11.32 38.38 -11.15
N GLU A 471 -11.42 39.27 -12.14
CA GLU A 471 -12.67 39.99 -12.47
C GLU A 471 -13.74 39.12 -13.15
N ILE A 472 -13.37 38.12 -13.96
CA ILE A 472 -14.35 37.18 -14.55
C ILE A 472 -14.98 36.28 -13.47
N GLY A 473 -14.23 35.97 -12.40
CA GLY A 473 -14.77 35.29 -11.21
C GLY A 473 -15.75 36.15 -10.41
N GLU A 474 -15.61 37.48 -10.45
CA GLU A 474 -16.50 38.42 -9.75
C GLU A 474 -17.71 38.84 -10.60
N ALA A 475 -17.62 38.78 -11.94
CA ALA A 475 -18.70 39.20 -12.85
C ALA A 475 -19.87 38.21 -12.97
N SER A 476 -19.73 36.95 -12.52
CA SER A 476 -20.83 35.97 -12.50
C SER A 476 -21.77 36.10 -11.28
N LEU A 477 -21.53 37.06 -10.39
CA LEU A 477 -22.29 37.27 -9.14
C LEU A 477 -23.53 38.17 -9.29
N GLY A 478 -24.13 38.20 -10.49
CA GLY A 478 -25.15 39.16 -10.88
C GLY A 478 -26.58 38.61 -11.07
N TYR A 479 -27.09 37.74 -10.20
CA TYR A 479 -28.53 37.42 -10.16
C TYR A 479 -29.07 37.44 -8.72
N PRO A 480 -29.73 38.54 -8.28
CA PRO A 480 -29.95 38.82 -6.86
C PRO A 480 -31.22 38.20 -6.24
N LEU A 481 -31.75 37.08 -6.76
CA LEU A 481 -33.00 36.49 -6.21
C LEU A 481 -32.94 35.00 -5.81
N ILE A 482 -31.79 34.32 -5.97
CA ILE A 482 -31.58 32.93 -5.49
C ILE A 482 -30.61 32.89 -4.27
N GLN A 483 -30.17 34.04 -3.76
CA GLN A 483 -29.10 34.08 -2.76
C GLN A 483 -29.55 33.97 -1.30
N LYS A 484 -30.85 33.93 -0.99
CA LYS A 484 -31.31 33.98 0.41
C LYS A 484 -31.63 32.62 1.05
N SER A 485 -31.77 31.54 0.28
CA SER A 485 -32.02 30.19 0.82
C SER A 485 -30.82 29.23 0.74
N ILE A 486 -29.83 29.48 -0.12
CA ILE A 486 -28.63 28.64 -0.34
C ILE A 486 -27.44 28.88 0.65
N PRO A 487 -27.24 30.03 1.35
CA PRO A 487 -26.02 30.26 2.13
C PRO A 487 -25.87 29.38 3.38
N ARG A 488 -26.98 28.92 3.98
CA ARG A 488 -26.95 28.22 5.27
C ARG A 488 -26.58 26.74 5.15
N GLU A 489 -26.96 26.09 4.06
CA GLU A 489 -26.69 24.66 3.85
C GLU A 489 -25.20 24.44 3.53
N ASN A 490 -24.64 25.16 2.54
CA ASN A 490 -23.21 25.11 2.20
C ASN A 490 -22.27 25.52 3.35
N GLN A 491 -22.65 26.49 4.19
CA GLN A 491 -21.83 26.87 5.35
C GLN A 491 -21.84 25.80 6.46
N ASN A 492 -22.99 25.15 6.69
CA ASN A 492 -23.08 24.05 7.64
C ASN A 492 -22.27 22.84 7.17
N GLU A 493 -22.28 22.53 5.88
CA GLU A 493 -21.47 21.45 5.31
C GLU A 493 -19.97 21.72 5.39
N GLN A 494 -19.52 22.94 5.07
CA GLN A 494 -18.11 23.32 5.23
C GLN A 494 -17.66 23.28 6.69
N THR A 495 -18.52 23.69 7.62
CA THR A 495 -18.23 23.62 9.07
C THR A 495 -18.15 22.16 9.53
N ARG A 496 -19.08 21.31 9.08
CA ARG A 496 -19.08 19.85 9.32
C ARG A 496 -17.78 19.21 8.81
N ARG A 497 -17.37 19.51 7.57
CA ARG A 497 -16.13 19.02 6.96
C ARG A 497 -14.89 19.45 7.73
N LYS A 498 -14.83 20.70 8.17
CA LYS A 498 -13.74 21.20 9.02
C LYS A 498 -13.67 20.46 10.35
N ILE A 499 -14.80 20.32 11.05
CA ILE A 499 -14.85 19.59 12.32
C ILE A 499 -14.35 18.15 12.10
N ALA A 500 -14.86 17.45 11.08
CA ALA A 500 -14.44 16.08 10.78
C ALA A 500 -12.94 15.98 10.45
N ALA A 501 -12.37 16.90 9.67
CA ALA A 501 -10.94 16.92 9.36
C ALA A 501 -10.07 17.07 10.62
N TRP A 502 -10.46 17.97 11.53
CA TRP A 502 -9.77 18.13 12.82
C TRP A 502 -9.93 16.87 13.68
N THR A 503 -11.11 16.28 13.75
CA THR A 503 -11.34 15.03 14.50
C THR A 503 -10.50 13.86 13.96
N ILE A 504 -10.37 13.70 12.64
CA ILE A 504 -9.51 12.67 12.03
C ILE A 504 -8.04 12.92 12.40
N THR A 505 -7.60 14.18 12.40
CA THR A 505 -6.23 14.55 12.78
C THR A 505 -5.96 14.21 14.25
N PHE A 506 -6.88 14.58 15.16
CA PHE A 506 -6.79 14.24 16.58
C PHE A 506 -6.85 12.74 16.83
N LEU A 507 -7.63 11.99 16.05
CA LEU A 507 -7.65 10.53 16.09
C LEU A 507 -6.27 9.96 15.76
N CYS A 508 -5.65 10.40 14.67
CA CYS A 508 -4.32 9.91 14.26
C CYS A 508 -3.23 10.23 15.30
N ILE A 509 -3.24 11.46 15.84
CA ILE A 509 -2.29 11.88 16.89
C ILE A 509 -2.55 11.08 18.18
N GLY A 510 -3.81 10.91 18.58
CA GLY A 510 -4.20 10.14 19.75
C GLY A 510 -3.78 8.68 19.65
N VAL A 511 -3.92 8.06 18.46
CA VAL A 511 -3.48 6.68 18.21
C VAL A 511 -1.96 6.58 18.34
N PHE A 512 -1.22 7.51 17.74
CA PHE A 512 0.25 7.48 17.79
C PHE A 512 0.76 7.60 19.22
N ILE A 513 0.23 8.55 20.01
CA ILE A 513 0.62 8.72 21.41
C ILE A 513 0.20 7.50 22.25
N PHE A 514 -1.00 6.96 22.03
CA PHE A 514 -1.48 5.76 22.72
C PHE A 514 -0.57 4.55 22.44
N ALA A 515 -0.25 4.29 21.18
CA ALA A 515 0.60 3.18 20.77
C ALA A 515 2.04 3.35 21.29
N PHE A 516 2.58 4.57 21.26
CA PHE A 516 3.89 4.89 21.83
C PHE A 516 3.93 4.66 23.35
N ALA A 517 2.92 5.15 24.07
CA ALA A 517 2.82 4.95 25.51
C ALA A 517 2.65 3.45 25.87
N ALA A 518 1.89 2.69 25.07
CA ALA A 518 1.72 1.26 25.28
C ALA A 518 3.03 0.47 25.10
N SER A 519 3.85 0.82 24.11
CA SER A 519 5.12 0.15 23.82
C SER A 519 6.29 0.61 24.71
N ALA A 520 6.27 1.84 25.23
CA ALA A 520 7.36 2.40 26.05
C ALA A 520 7.51 1.70 27.43
N GLN A 521 8.33 0.64 27.49
CA GLN A 521 8.63 -0.10 28.71
C GLN A 521 9.53 0.67 29.70
N GLY A 522 10.22 1.71 29.25
CA GLY A 522 11.11 2.54 30.08
C GLY A 522 10.42 3.65 30.87
N LEU A 523 9.11 3.85 30.67
CA LEU A 523 8.32 4.86 31.38
C LEU A 523 7.88 4.34 32.76
N SER A 524 7.74 5.22 33.75
CA SER A 524 7.18 4.81 35.04
C SER A 524 5.75 4.28 34.85
N SER A 525 5.41 3.17 35.51
CA SER A 525 4.12 2.49 35.31
C SER A 525 2.92 3.44 35.46
N ILE A 526 2.99 4.37 36.42
CA ILE A 526 1.94 5.38 36.65
C ILE A 526 1.78 6.29 35.44
N LEU A 527 2.87 6.84 34.90
CA LEU A 527 2.83 7.75 33.74
C LEU A 527 2.32 7.02 32.49
N ARG A 528 2.68 5.73 32.34
CA ARG A 528 2.20 4.91 31.24
C ARG A 528 0.68 4.73 31.30
N PHE A 529 0.14 4.34 32.45
CA PHE A 529 -1.30 4.14 32.59
C PHE A 529 -2.10 5.43 32.48
N THR A 530 -1.58 6.57 32.98
CA THR A 530 -2.27 7.86 32.85
C THR A 530 -2.30 8.34 31.41
N VAL A 531 -1.17 8.26 30.69
CA VAL A 531 -1.11 8.64 29.27
C VAL A 531 -1.99 7.72 28.42
N CYS A 532 -1.94 6.40 28.64
CA CYS A 532 -2.82 5.46 27.94
C CYS A 532 -4.30 5.72 28.26
N GLY A 533 -4.64 6.06 29.50
CA GLY A 533 -6.03 6.38 29.90
C GLY A 533 -6.55 7.66 29.25
N VAL A 534 -5.75 8.73 29.25
CA VAL A 534 -6.11 10.01 28.62
C VAL A 534 -6.22 9.86 27.10
N CYS A 535 -5.26 9.18 26.46
CA CYS A 535 -5.30 8.96 25.02
C CYS A 535 -6.45 8.03 24.63
N GLY A 536 -6.72 6.99 25.42
CA GLY A 536 -7.88 6.11 25.22
C GLY A 536 -9.21 6.86 25.32
N ALA A 537 -9.36 7.76 26.30
CA ALA A 537 -10.53 8.62 26.41
C ALA A 537 -10.66 9.59 25.22
N LEU A 538 -9.54 10.16 24.75
CA LEU A 538 -9.51 11.03 23.57
C LEU A 538 -9.90 10.26 22.29
N LEU A 539 -9.42 9.04 22.12
CA LEU A 539 -9.78 8.16 21.01
C LEU A 539 -11.27 7.83 21.02
N LEU A 540 -11.82 7.45 22.18
CA LEU A 540 -13.25 7.22 22.34
C LEU A 540 -14.07 8.49 22.02
N CYS A 541 -13.62 9.65 22.49
CA CYS A 541 -14.26 10.93 22.19
C CYS A 541 -14.25 11.23 20.68
N CYS A 542 -13.11 11.05 20.00
CA CYS A 542 -13.01 11.25 18.55
C CYS A 542 -13.92 10.29 17.77
N LEU A 543 -13.99 9.02 18.20
CA LEU A 543 -14.89 8.03 17.61
C LEU A 543 -16.36 8.41 17.79
N ILE A 544 -16.75 8.84 19.00
CA ILE A 544 -18.12 9.31 19.28
C ILE A 544 -18.46 10.49 18.38
N VAL A 545 -17.57 11.49 18.28
CA VAL A 545 -17.78 12.65 17.42
C VAL A 545 -17.93 12.24 15.94
N LEU A 546 -17.08 11.34 15.44
CA LEU A 546 -17.19 10.82 14.07
C LEU A 546 -18.47 10.01 13.84
N THR A 547 -19.00 9.30 14.84
CA THR A 547 -20.29 8.62 14.72
C THR A 547 -21.48 9.56 14.76
N CYS A 548 -21.35 10.71 15.44
CA CYS A 548 -22.39 11.73 15.49
C CYS A 548 -22.41 12.63 14.25
N ILE A 549 -21.32 12.67 13.48
CA ILE A 549 -21.26 13.38 12.21
C ILE A 549 -21.81 12.46 11.11
N ASP A 550 -22.84 12.93 10.40
CA ASP A 550 -23.35 12.22 9.23
C ASP A 550 -22.25 12.08 8.16
N GLN A 551 -22.15 10.89 7.57
CA GLN A 551 -21.25 10.65 6.44
C GLN A 551 -21.68 11.53 5.26
N ASP A 552 -20.70 12.16 4.59
CA ASP A 552 -20.98 13.11 3.51
C ASP A 552 -21.71 12.41 2.35
N ASP A 553 -22.72 13.07 1.78
CA ASP A 553 -23.46 12.55 0.63
C ASP A 553 -22.63 12.60 -0.66
N GLY A 554 -21.61 13.47 -0.70
CA GLY A 554 -20.60 13.53 -1.77
C GLY A 554 -19.80 12.22 -1.92
N ARG A 555 -19.86 11.32 -0.93
CA ARG A 555 -19.22 9.99 -1.01
C ARG A 555 -19.72 9.15 -2.17
N HIS A 556 -20.95 9.37 -2.64
CA HIS A 556 -21.56 8.62 -3.74
C HIS A 556 -21.22 9.20 -5.11
N SER A 557 -20.88 10.50 -5.17
CA SER A 557 -20.46 11.18 -6.40
C SER A 557 -18.96 11.05 -6.65
N PHE A 558 -18.18 10.68 -5.63
CA PHE A 558 -16.72 10.65 -5.71
C PHE A 558 -16.17 9.38 -6.37
N GLY A 559 -15.58 9.53 -7.56
CA GLY A 559 -14.98 8.44 -8.33
C GLY A 559 -16.03 7.58 -9.03
N HIS A 560 -15.80 6.27 -9.10
CA HIS A 560 -16.77 5.35 -9.69
C HIS A 560 -17.95 5.09 -8.74
N THR A 561 -19.17 5.26 -9.25
CA THR A 561 -20.41 4.92 -8.55
C THR A 561 -20.56 3.40 -8.42
N GLY A 562 -20.82 2.93 -7.20
CA GLY A 562 -21.02 1.50 -6.90
C GLY A 562 -19.75 0.75 -6.47
N GLY A 563 -19.92 -0.53 -6.12
CA GLY A 563 -18.84 -1.39 -5.62
C GLY A 563 -18.88 -1.63 -4.11
N PHE A 564 -17.81 -2.19 -3.57
CA PHE A 564 -17.73 -2.54 -2.15
C PHE A 564 -17.54 -1.30 -1.28
N THR A 565 -18.33 -1.21 -0.20
CA THR A 565 -18.22 -0.18 0.83
C THR A 565 -17.75 -0.80 2.13
N CYS A 566 -16.69 -0.26 2.72
CA CYS A 566 -16.17 -0.71 4.01
C CYS A 566 -17.27 -0.64 5.08
N PRO A 567 -17.53 -1.73 5.81
CA PRO A 567 -18.52 -1.74 6.88
C PRO A 567 -17.97 -1.03 8.14
N PHE A 568 -18.87 -0.67 9.06
CA PHE A 568 -18.52 -0.14 10.39
C PHE A 568 -17.56 1.07 10.43
N VAL A 569 -17.59 1.94 9.42
CA VAL A 569 -16.92 3.24 9.48
C VAL A 569 -17.63 4.12 10.51
N PRO A 570 -16.93 4.76 11.47
CA PRO A 570 -15.48 5.02 11.54
C PRO A 570 -14.65 4.01 12.34
N PHE A 571 -15.27 3.06 13.05
CA PHE A 571 -14.59 2.14 13.96
C PHE A 571 -13.58 1.23 13.26
N LEU A 572 -13.93 0.71 12.09
CA LEU A 572 -13.09 -0.24 11.35
C LEU A 572 -11.76 0.41 10.89
N PRO A 573 -11.76 1.56 10.17
CA PRO A 573 -10.52 2.26 9.85
C PRO A 573 -9.72 2.70 11.08
N ALA A 574 -10.39 3.13 12.16
CA ALA A 574 -9.69 3.55 13.38
C ALA A 574 -8.94 2.38 14.06
N ALA A 575 -9.58 1.20 14.13
CA ALA A 575 -8.93 -0.02 14.64
C ALA A 575 -7.74 -0.44 13.76
N CYS A 576 -7.89 -0.33 12.43
CA CYS A 576 -6.80 -0.58 11.48
C CYS A 576 -5.60 0.35 11.72
N ILE A 577 -5.83 1.67 11.87
CA ILE A 577 -4.78 2.65 12.17
C ILE A 577 -4.10 2.32 13.51
N LEU A 578 -4.87 1.94 14.53
CA LEU A 578 -4.33 1.60 15.85
C LEU A 578 -3.43 0.37 15.81
N ILE A 579 -3.88 -0.72 15.18
CA ILE A 579 -3.10 -1.96 15.10
C ILE A 579 -1.82 -1.72 14.29
N ASN A 580 -1.94 -1.10 13.11
CA ASN A 580 -0.77 -0.88 12.25
C ASN A 580 0.26 0.07 12.90
N THR A 581 -0.20 1.11 13.59
CA THR A 581 0.69 2.04 14.31
C THR A 581 1.39 1.36 15.49
N TYR A 582 0.68 0.50 16.23
CA TYR A 582 1.28 -0.29 17.32
C TYR A 582 2.38 -1.22 16.80
N LEU A 583 2.10 -1.97 15.73
CA LEU A 583 3.09 -2.86 15.10
C LEU A 583 4.31 -2.11 14.58
N LEU A 584 4.10 -0.91 14.05
CA LEU A 584 5.16 -0.07 13.50
C LEU A 584 6.09 0.48 14.61
N ILE A 585 5.56 0.78 15.79
CA ILE A 585 6.34 1.26 16.94
C ILE A 585 7.15 0.12 17.58
N ASP A 586 6.62 -1.10 17.60
CA ASP A 586 7.27 -2.27 18.23
C ASP A 586 8.47 -2.81 17.42
N LEU A 587 8.73 -2.27 16.23
CA LEU A 587 9.87 -2.67 15.40
C LEU A 587 11.21 -2.21 15.99
N GLY A 588 12.21 -3.08 15.92
CA GLY A 588 13.53 -2.82 16.50
C GLY A 588 14.23 -1.57 15.94
N ALA A 589 15.05 -0.92 16.78
CA ALA A 589 15.75 0.33 16.43
C ALA A 589 16.63 0.20 15.17
N ALA A 590 17.25 -0.96 14.95
CA ALA A 590 18.05 -1.23 13.75
C ALA A 590 17.22 -1.13 12.46
N THR A 591 15.97 -1.60 12.49
CA THR A 591 15.02 -1.50 11.37
C THR A 591 14.70 -0.05 11.07
N TRP A 592 14.40 0.73 12.11
CA TRP A 592 14.10 2.15 11.99
C TRP A 592 15.25 2.98 11.42
N ILE A 593 16.49 2.67 11.79
CA ILE A 593 17.68 3.33 11.22
C ILE A 593 17.73 3.09 9.70
N ARG A 594 17.60 1.83 9.26
CA ARG A 594 17.67 1.49 7.82
C ARG A 594 16.54 2.12 7.02
N VAL A 595 15.31 2.07 7.55
CA VAL A 595 14.14 2.64 6.89
C VAL A 595 14.21 4.17 6.85
N SER A 596 14.74 4.80 7.91
CA SER A 596 14.96 6.26 7.92
C SER A 596 15.97 6.70 6.86
N ILE A 597 17.04 5.93 6.65
CA ILE A 597 18.00 6.17 5.55
C ILE A 597 17.29 6.07 4.20
N TRP A 598 16.44 5.07 4.00
CA TRP A 598 15.67 4.93 2.76
C TRP A 598 14.70 6.09 2.53
N PHE A 599 13.95 6.51 3.55
CA PHE A 599 13.06 7.67 3.45
C PHE A 599 13.84 8.97 3.21
N ALA A 600 15.03 9.12 3.78
CA ALA A 600 15.90 10.27 3.51
C ALA A 600 16.31 10.32 2.03
N ILE A 601 16.65 9.17 1.42
CA ILE A 601 16.92 9.08 -0.03
C ILE A 601 15.67 9.50 -0.83
N GLY A 602 14.50 8.99 -0.47
CA GLY A 602 13.24 9.36 -1.11
C GLY A 602 12.93 10.86 -1.01
N ALA A 603 13.19 11.47 0.14
CA ALA A 603 13.02 12.91 0.33
C ALA A 603 13.98 13.72 -0.57
N VAL A 604 15.24 13.29 -0.69
CA VAL A 604 16.20 13.91 -1.61
C VAL A 604 15.72 13.81 -3.06
N VAL A 605 15.29 12.62 -3.51
CA VAL A 605 14.78 12.43 -4.88
C VAL A 605 13.57 13.34 -5.15
N TYR A 606 12.65 13.48 -4.20
CA TYR A 606 11.51 14.39 -4.34
C TYR A 606 11.92 15.86 -4.42
N LEU A 607 12.83 16.30 -3.54
CA LEU A 607 13.26 17.70 -3.50
C LEU A 607 13.98 18.14 -4.78
N PHE A 608 14.80 17.28 -5.37
CA PHE A 608 15.56 17.60 -6.59
C PHE A 608 14.78 17.32 -7.88
N TYR A 609 14.06 16.20 -7.96
CA TYR A 609 13.38 15.78 -9.19
C TYR A 609 11.86 15.93 -9.08
N GLY A 610 11.21 15.22 -8.15
CA GLY A 610 9.75 15.10 -8.10
C GLY A 610 9.01 16.44 -8.02
N ARG A 611 9.51 17.36 -7.18
CA ARG A 611 8.91 18.70 -7.00
C ARG A 611 8.98 19.57 -8.25
N SER A 612 10.01 19.43 -9.07
CA SER A 612 10.20 20.27 -10.27
C SER A 612 9.47 19.71 -11.50
N HIS A 613 9.17 18.40 -11.50
CA HIS A 613 8.56 17.69 -12.62
C HIS A 613 7.13 17.20 -12.35
N SER A 614 6.54 17.51 -11.20
CA SER A 614 5.15 17.16 -10.89
C SER A 614 4.19 17.69 -11.94
N SER A 615 3.32 16.82 -12.46
CA SER A 615 2.26 17.17 -13.40
C SER A 615 1.28 18.22 -12.87
N LEU A 616 1.13 18.31 -11.54
CA LEU A 616 0.24 19.27 -10.87
C LEU A 616 0.90 20.61 -10.56
N PHE A 617 2.19 20.79 -10.88
CA PHE A 617 2.95 22.00 -10.56
C PHE A 617 2.28 23.29 -11.09
N ASN A 618 1.61 23.24 -12.24
CA ASN A 618 0.87 24.34 -12.85
C ASN A 618 -0.66 24.17 -12.84
N ALA A 619 -1.19 23.17 -12.13
CA ALA A 619 -2.62 22.88 -12.12
C ALA A 619 -3.40 23.96 -11.35
N VAL A 620 -4.46 24.48 -11.98
CA VAL A 620 -5.40 25.42 -11.35
C VAL A 620 -6.54 24.60 -10.75
N TYR A 621 -6.77 24.73 -9.44
CA TYR A 621 -7.86 24.05 -8.74
C TYR A 621 -9.14 24.86 -8.82
N VAL A 622 -10.25 24.20 -9.16
CA VAL A 622 -11.58 24.80 -9.20
C VAL A 622 -12.54 23.93 -8.36
N PRO A 623 -13.51 24.50 -7.63
CA PRO A 623 -14.51 23.71 -6.92
C PRO A 623 -15.29 22.80 -7.88
N SER A 624 -15.55 21.56 -7.47
CA SER A 624 -16.21 20.52 -8.28
C SER A 624 -17.53 20.97 -8.91
N ALA A 625 -18.33 21.75 -8.19
CA ALA A 625 -19.59 22.30 -8.69
C ALA A 625 -19.42 23.18 -9.94
N TYR A 626 -18.35 23.97 -10.01
CA TYR A 626 -18.03 24.81 -11.18
C TYR A 626 -17.40 24.01 -12.31
N ALA A 627 -16.65 22.94 -11.99
CA ALA A 627 -16.08 22.07 -13.00
C ALA A 627 -17.18 21.32 -13.78
N ASP A 628 -18.18 20.77 -13.09
CA ASP A 628 -19.31 20.06 -13.72
C ASP A 628 -20.15 20.98 -14.62
N GLU A 629 -20.32 22.24 -14.22
CA GLU A 629 -21.02 23.25 -15.02
C GLU A 629 -20.23 23.63 -16.28
N MET A 630 -18.91 23.79 -16.18
CA MET A 630 -18.03 23.99 -17.33
C MET A 630 -18.04 22.79 -18.29
N TYR A 631 -18.00 21.55 -17.78
CA TYR A 631 -18.08 20.36 -18.62
C TYR A 631 -19.41 20.29 -19.39
N ARG A 632 -20.54 20.55 -18.72
CA ARG A 632 -21.85 20.63 -19.39
C ARG A 632 -21.89 21.69 -20.48
N SER A 633 -21.36 22.88 -20.21
CA SER A 633 -21.32 23.97 -21.19
C SER A 633 -20.43 23.70 -22.40
N SER A 634 -19.45 22.79 -22.27
CA SER A 634 -18.54 22.41 -23.37
C SER A 634 -19.05 21.25 -24.23
N SER A 635 -20.07 20.54 -23.77
CA SER A 635 -20.69 19.40 -24.46
C SER A 635 -21.95 19.75 -25.26
N ASP A 636 -22.48 20.95 -25.06
CA ASP A 636 -23.52 21.58 -25.89
C ASP A 636 -22.87 22.44 -26.98
#